data_AF-A0A7W0L130-F1
#
_entry.id   AF-A0A7W0L130-F1
#
_cell.length_a   1.000
_cell.length_b   1.000
_cell.length_c   1.000
_cell.angle_alpha   90.00
_cell.angle_beta   90.00
_cell.angle_gamma   90.00
#
_symmetry.space_group_name_H-M   'P 1'
#
loop_
_entity.id
_entity.type
_entity.pdbx_description
1 polymer ?
#
loop_
_entity_poly.entity_id
_entity_poly.type
_entity_poly.pdbx_seq_one_letter_code
_entity_poly.pdbx_strand_id
1 'polypeptide(L)'
;MIEQGDSEPGRTGGLQFAAFASVGAGVIHALAAGIHSEHPSLARLFGLVAAAQIIAGLIALARGGRLVLAGLAAINLGSVAVWGVTRISGISWISGLETAEDPQFLDSVCAGLGAVAAVAAVAAIATMRTKPRRVGLGLPATAVGAVTVVAMLFGAGQVHEHDHVDEPAADGTIAADGHVHTGDEHADHTPAEDAAAATTGTIAADGHAHTDEAATDGHSHGDEVSADEVATDHSPTDDPSAWPRAWDPAQEIDFSGVEGVSPAQERRAERLVARTLEDLPQFADVTTIGGLGYRSIGDASTGHEHYVNIDYIGDDAFLDPTRPESLVYRVDGEHRTLVSVMFIANQTAIDDPQLVNYGGPLMQWHVHENLCWAVGDDGVPVVVGVTDADGNCAPGSVNAGGDNPMVHVWIAPHECGPFAALEGHGAGQTDPSAGTRTDQCVHEHGADAPAEVAVTPVPYDPTKPIDLSGVAGVTPEQQAYAENLVAVTLVDLPQWSDPAVAEAAGFHSIGDAATGHEHFIQWDWINDDVWLDPDHPESLVYEPQPDGSRQLVSAMYMLPDTMALEDVPDDGGALMQFHIHDDLCFTPDPVAPQVAGLTNVGGTCTAPLVALTHSPMIHVWLTPNECGPFAALEGVGAGQVQEGEEHLCDEAHGSH
;
A
#
# COMPACT_ATOMS: atom_id res chain seq x y z
N MET A 1 60.40 -56.24 -2.93
CA MET A 1 59.71 -55.09 -2.32
C MET A 1 58.93 -54.39 -3.40
N ILE A 2 57.61 -54.59 -3.42
CA ILE A 2 56.61 -53.62 -3.86
C ILE A 2 55.50 -53.81 -2.82
N GLU A 3 55.07 -52.73 -2.18
CA GLU A 3 54.10 -52.81 -1.08
C GLU A 3 52.70 -53.16 -1.58
N GLN A 4 51.95 -53.87 -0.74
CA GLN A 4 50.51 -54.03 -0.94
C GLN A 4 49.86 -52.73 -0.50
N GLY A 5 49.14 -52.06 -1.41
CA GLY A 5 48.44 -50.81 -1.07
C GLY A 5 47.37 -51.05 -0.01
N ASP A 6 47.32 -50.20 1.01
CA ASP A 6 46.33 -50.26 2.08
C ASP A 6 44.90 -50.17 1.51
N SER A 7 44.11 -51.20 1.76
CA SER A 7 42.72 -51.24 1.32
C SER A 7 41.83 -50.47 2.30
N GLU A 8 41.21 -49.38 1.85
CA GLU A 8 40.33 -48.58 2.73
C GLU A 8 39.23 -49.41 3.44
N PRO A 9 38.94 -49.10 4.72
CA PRO A 9 37.86 -49.73 5.47
C PRO A 9 36.50 -49.26 4.93
N GLY A 10 35.84 -50.12 4.17
CA GLY A 10 34.50 -49.84 3.64
C GLY A 10 33.51 -49.45 4.75
N ARG A 11 32.70 -48.42 4.50
CA ARG A 11 31.63 -47.99 5.42
C ARG A 11 30.37 -48.83 5.24
N THR A 12 29.54 -48.88 6.29
CA THR A 12 28.19 -49.45 6.23
C THR A 12 27.20 -48.43 5.66
N GLY A 13 26.30 -48.87 4.78
CA GLY A 13 25.32 -47.99 4.13
C GLY A 13 24.48 -47.14 5.08
N GLY A 14 24.08 -47.69 6.23
CA GLY A 14 23.35 -46.94 7.26
C GLY A 14 24.14 -45.78 7.90
N LEU A 15 25.47 -45.88 8.00
CA LEU A 15 26.31 -44.76 8.46
C LEU A 15 26.41 -43.67 7.39
N GLN A 16 26.49 -44.05 6.11
CA GLN A 16 26.50 -43.09 5.00
C GLN A 16 25.15 -42.37 4.92
N PHE A 17 24.03 -43.09 4.99
CA PHE A 17 22.69 -42.52 4.97
C PHE A 17 22.43 -41.60 6.17
N ALA A 18 22.79 -42.01 7.38
CA ALA A 18 22.70 -41.16 8.57
C ALA A 18 23.48 -39.84 8.44
N ALA A 19 24.69 -39.93 7.88
CA ALA A 19 25.57 -38.78 7.75
C ALA A 19 25.14 -37.83 6.63
N PHE A 20 24.66 -38.34 5.49
CA PHE A 20 24.08 -37.51 4.44
C PHE A 20 22.77 -36.86 4.87
N ALA A 21 21.87 -37.58 5.55
CA ALA A 21 20.62 -37.00 6.08
C ALA A 21 20.90 -35.86 7.06
N SER A 22 21.91 -35.99 7.93
CA SER A 22 22.38 -34.90 8.80
C SER A 22 22.94 -33.71 8.02
N VAL A 23 23.63 -33.92 6.90
CA VAL A 23 24.08 -32.80 6.04
C VAL A 23 22.88 -32.14 5.35
N GLY A 24 21.90 -32.89 4.86
CA GLY A 24 20.69 -32.34 4.23
C GLY A 24 19.87 -31.48 5.19
N ALA A 25 19.56 -32.00 6.39
CA ALA A 25 18.89 -31.21 7.43
C ALA A 25 19.68 -29.95 7.82
N GLY A 26 21.02 -30.07 7.95
CA GLY A 26 21.87 -28.92 8.24
C GLY A 26 21.98 -27.90 7.09
N VAL A 27 21.71 -28.29 5.85
CA VAL A 27 21.59 -27.37 4.70
C VAL A 27 20.24 -26.66 4.72
N ILE A 28 19.15 -27.35 5.06
CA ILE A 28 17.84 -26.71 5.23
C ILE A 28 17.85 -25.69 6.38
N HIS A 29 18.46 -26.02 7.53
CA HIS A 29 18.67 -25.02 8.59
C HIS A 29 19.65 -23.89 8.20
N ALA A 30 20.47 -24.05 7.16
CA ALA A 30 21.29 -22.95 6.64
C ALA A 30 20.47 -22.01 5.76
N LEU A 31 19.47 -22.52 5.03
CA LEU A 31 18.47 -21.72 4.32
C LEU A 31 17.56 -20.97 5.32
N ALA A 32 17.02 -21.68 6.32
CA ALA A 32 16.21 -21.06 7.38
C ALA A 32 16.95 -19.97 8.19
N ALA A 33 18.29 -20.00 8.23
CA ALA A 33 19.11 -18.95 8.86
C ALA A 33 19.32 -17.69 7.99
N GLY A 34 19.00 -17.78 6.68
CA GLY A 34 18.96 -16.65 5.75
C GLY A 34 17.55 -16.10 5.57
N ILE A 35 16.55 -16.99 5.54
CA ILE A 35 15.12 -16.65 5.60
C ILE A 35 14.85 -15.82 6.86
N HIS A 36 15.11 -16.38 8.06
CA HIS A 36 14.78 -15.72 9.33
C HIS A 36 15.79 -14.66 9.79
N SER A 37 16.20 -13.78 8.87
CA SER A 37 17.22 -12.76 9.11
C SER A 37 16.72 -11.57 9.96
N GLU A 38 15.42 -11.25 9.85
CA GLU A 38 14.62 -10.32 10.65
C GLU A 38 14.64 -10.61 12.16
N HIS A 39 15.01 -11.85 12.52
CA HIS A 39 15.17 -12.28 13.91
C HIS A 39 16.63 -12.65 14.23
N PRO A 40 17.48 -11.67 14.60
CA PRO A 40 18.91 -11.91 14.86
C PRO A 40 19.22 -12.91 16.00
N SER A 41 18.26 -13.28 16.85
CA SER A 41 18.36 -14.41 17.77
C SER A 41 18.18 -15.75 17.06
N LEU A 42 17.18 -15.85 16.20
CA LEU A 42 16.72 -17.07 15.54
C LEU A 42 17.65 -17.48 14.39
N ALA A 43 18.01 -16.56 13.48
CA ALA A 43 19.02 -16.80 12.44
C ALA A 43 20.33 -17.38 13.02
N ARG A 44 20.79 -16.83 14.15
CA ARG A 44 22.02 -17.30 14.82
C ARG A 44 21.85 -18.72 15.39
N LEU A 45 20.66 -19.07 15.88
CA LEU A 45 20.36 -20.43 16.36
C LEU A 45 20.27 -21.43 15.20
N PHE A 46 19.55 -21.10 14.12
CA PHE A 46 19.52 -21.91 12.90
C PHE A 46 20.92 -22.12 12.32
N GLY A 47 21.72 -21.07 12.18
CA GLY A 47 23.11 -21.16 11.70
C GLY A 47 24.01 -22.03 12.60
N LEU A 48 23.82 -22.01 13.92
CA LEU A 48 24.53 -22.89 14.85
C LEU A 48 24.10 -24.36 14.72
N VAL A 49 22.80 -24.63 14.55
CA VAL A 49 22.26 -25.98 14.34
C VAL A 49 22.70 -26.54 12.98
N ALA A 50 22.61 -25.74 11.92
CA ALA A 50 23.11 -26.02 10.58
C ALA A 50 24.60 -26.43 10.61
N ALA A 51 25.45 -25.59 11.20
CA ALA A 51 26.87 -25.87 11.37
C ALA A 51 27.11 -27.17 12.17
N ALA A 52 26.38 -27.39 13.27
CA ALA A 52 26.50 -28.61 14.07
C ALA A 52 26.12 -29.87 13.29
N GLN A 53 25.03 -29.86 12.53
CA GLN A 53 24.54 -30.98 11.74
C GLN A 53 25.43 -31.28 10.52
N ILE A 54 25.88 -30.25 9.79
CA ILE A 54 26.82 -30.39 8.67
C ILE A 54 28.17 -30.93 9.19
N ILE A 55 28.74 -30.33 10.23
CA ILE A 55 30.04 -30.75 10.78
C ILE A 55 29.94 -32.17 11.36
N ALA A 56 28.87 -32.54 12.05
CA ALA A 56 28.67 -33.91 12.55
C ALA A 56 28.55 -34.94 11.40
N GLY A 57 27.78 -34.62 10.35
CA GLY A 57 27.65 -35.45 9.15
C GLY A 57 28.98 -35.64 8.44
N LEU A 58 29.71 -34.55 8.16
CA LEU A 58 31.05 -34.58 7.57
C LEU A 58 32.05 -35.33 8.45
N ILE A 59 32.01 -35.18 9.77
CA ILE A 59 32.86 -35.96 10.69
C ILE A 59 32.50 -37.45 10.68
N ALA A 60 31.24 -37.85 10.49
CA ALA A 60 30.86 -39.26 10.32
C ALA A 60 31.31 -39.83 8.95
N LEU A 61 31.18 -39.04 7.88
CA LEU A 61 31.72 -39.37 6.56
C LEU A 61 33.26 -39.47 6.56
N ALA A 62 33.96 -38.66 7.37
CA ALA A 62 35.41 -38.72 7.54
C ALA A 62 35.88 -39.81 8.52
N ARG A 63 35.19 -39.99 9.65
CA ARG A 63 35.59 -40.88 10.78
C ARG A 63 34.43 -41.74 11.27
N GLY A 64 34.57 -43.06 11.18
CA GLY A 64 33.63 -43.99 11.81
C GLY A 64 33.93 -44.20 13.31
N GLY A 65 32.89 -44.33 14.14
CA GLY A 65 33.05 -44.70 15.55
C GLY A 65 31.75 -44.58 16.36
N ARG A 66 31.67 -45.27 17.51
CA ARG A 66 30.49 -45.21 18.39
C ARG A 66 30.26 -43.81 18.97
N LEU A 67 31.32 -43.11 19.37
CA LEU A 67 31.23 -41.74 19.88
C LEU A 67 30.81 -40.74 18.78
N VAL A 68 31.32 -40.90 17.56
CA VAL A 68 30.93 -40.05 16.42
C VAL A 68 29.46 -40.23 16.07
N LEU A 69 28.99 -41.48 15.96
CA LEU A 69 27.56 -41.76 15.73
C LEU A 69 26.67 -41.37 16.91
N ALA A 70 27.17 -41.42 18.15
CA ALA A 70 26.41 -40.96 19.31
C ALA A 70 26.25 -39.43 19.30
N GLY A 71 27.29 -38.69 18.91
CA GLY A 71 27.20 -37.24 18.67
C GLY A 71 26.26 -36.90 17.51
N LEU A 72 26.38 -37.60 16.38
CA LEU A 72 25.48 -37.45 15.23
C LEU A 72 24.01 -37.70 15.61
N ALA A 73 23.75 -38.75 16.38
CA ALA A 73 22.41 -39.06 16.89
C ALA A 73 21.92 -38.02 17.89
N ALA A 74 22.76 -37.57 18.82
CA ALA A 74 22.38 -36.59 19.85
C ALA A 74 22.07 -35.21 19.26
N ILE A 75 22.85 -34.74 18.28
CA ILE A 75 22.60 -33.47 17.59
C ILE A 75 21.26 -33.51 16.87
N ASN A 76 21.05 -34.50 15.99
CA ASN A 76 19.83 -34.57 15.18
C ASN A 76 18.57 -34.91 16.02
N LEU A 77 18.69 -35.73 17.07
CA LEU A 77 17.60 -35.96 18.02
C LEU A 77 17.30 -34.69 18.83
N GLY A 78 18.32 -33.88 19.13
CA GLY A 78 18.16 -32.56 19.76
C GLY A 78 17.37 -31.61 18.86
N SER A 79 17.76 -31.47 17.58
CA SER A 79 17.03 -30.65 16.60
C SER A 79 15.57 -31.06 16.48
N VAL A 80 15.28 -32.36 16.32
CA VAL A 80 13.91 -32.89 16.22
C VAL A 80 13.12 -32.70 17.53
N ALA A 81 13.78 -32.75 18.69
CA ALA A 81 13.13 -32.49 19.97
C ALA A 81 12.84 -31.01 20.21
N VAL A 82 13.65 -30.09 19.68
CA VAL A 82 13.39 -28.64 19.72
C VAL A 82 12.26 -28.27 18.77
N TRP A 83 12.29 -28.77 17.53
CA TRP A 83 11.18 -28.67 16.57
C TRP A 83 9.86 -29.23 17.13
N GLY A 84 9.92 -30.37 17.82
CA GLY A 84 8.76 -30.93 18.53
C GLY A 84 8.34 -30.17 19.79
N VAL A 85 9.05 -29.12 20.20
CA VAL A 85 8.62 -28.18 21.25
C VAL A 85 8.02 -26.91 20.63
N THR A 86 8.61 -26.36 19.57
CA THR A 86 8.03 -25.20 18.87
C THR A 86 6.63 -25.52 18.37
N ARG A 87 6.45 -26.63 17.63
CA ARG A 87 5.16 -27.15 17.11
C ARG A 87 4.24 -27.79 18.18
N ILE A 88 4.44 -27.50 19.47
CA ILE A 88 3.58 -27.97 20.60
C ILE A 88 3.30 -26.86 21.62
N SER A 89 4.24 -25.94 21.85
CA SER A 89 4.13 -24.93 22.91
C SER A 89 4.88 -23.62 22.66
N GLY A 90 5.48 -23.44 21.48
CA GLY A 90 6.42 -22.34 21.25
C GLY A 90 7.64 -22.38 22.19
N ILE A 91 8.42 -21.30 22.16
CA ILE A 91 9.56 -21.00 23.02
C ILE A 91 9.56 -19.49 23.30
N SER A 92 8.80 -19.05 24.31
CA SER A 92 8.49 -17.65 24.66
C SER A 92 9.67 -16.78 25.17
N TRP A 93 10.87 -16.97 24.62
CA TRP A 93 12.08 -16.20 24.91
C TRP A 93 13.03 -16.15 23.69
N ILE A 94 12.54 -16.48 22.50
CA ILE A 94 13.29 -16.51 21.24
C ILE A 94 12.38 -15.93 20.17
N SER A 95 12.56 -14.63 19.89
CA SER A 95 11.87 -13.89 18.82
C SER A 95 11.75 -14.74 17.55
N GLY A 96 10.51 -14.93 17.08
CA GLY A 96 10.17 -15.78 15.94
C GLY A 96 9.85 -17.23 16.30
N LEU A 97 9.64 -17.54 17.57
CA LEU A 97 9.24 -18.88 18.04
C LEU A 97 8.27 -18.82 19.24
N GLU A 98 7.77 -17.64 19.63
CA GLU A 98 6.90 -17.45 20.80
C GLU A 98 5.63 -18.32 20.75
N THR A 99 4.97 -18.38 19.58
CA THR A 99 3.71 -19.10 19.34
C THR A 99 3.93 -20.56 18.92
N ALA A 100 2.89 -21.40 19.09
CA ALA A 100 2.90 -22.81 18.69
C ALA A 100 2.17 -23.02 17.36
N GLU A 101 2.93 -22.99 16.27
CA GLU A 101 2.44 -23.14 14.89
C GLU A 101 2.27 -24.61 14.43
N ASP A 102 1.54 -24.81 13.32
CA ASP A 102 1.42 -26.11 12.65
C ASP A 102 2.68 -26.49 11.84
N PRO A 103 2.96 -27.79 11.57
CA PRO A 103 4.15 -28.22 10.83
C PRO A 103 4.04 -27.97 9.32
N GLN A 104 4.98 -27.21 8.77
CA GLN A 104 5.03 -26.84 7.35
C GLN A 104 5.82 -27.86 6.52
N PHE A 105 5.96 -27.61 5.21
CA PHE A 105 6.69 -28.54 4.34
C PHE A 105 8.20 -28.56 4.61
N LEU A 106 8.85 -27.38 4.65
CA LEU A 106 10.30 -27.27 4.76
C LEU A 106 10.82 -27.76 6.11
N ASP A 107 10.20 -27.33 7.21
CA ASP A 107 10.60 -27.72 8.57
C ASP A 107 10.31 -29.21 8.85
N SER A 108 9.18 -29.75 8.38
CA SER A 108 8.87 -31.19 8.46
C SER A 108 9.83 -32.05 7.64
N VAL A 109 10.32 -31.59 6.47
CA VAL A 109 11.38 -32.30 5.74
C VAL A 109 12.71 -32.20 6.49
N CYS A 110 13.04 -31.05 7.08
CA CYS A 110 14.24 -30.90 7.91
C CYS A 110 14.22 -31.83 9.13
N ALA A 111 13.13 -31.82 9.89
CA ALA A 111 12.89 -32.70 11.03
C ALA A 111 12.85 -34.17 10.62
N GLY A 112 12.25 -34.50 9.47
CA GLY A 112 12.26 -35.84 8.89
C GLY A 112 13.67 -36.34 8.56
N LEU A 113 14.51 -35.51 7.94
CA LEU A 113 15.91 -35.81 7.68
C LEU A 113 16.72 -35.95 8.99
N GLY A 114 16.45 -35.11 10.00
CA GLY A 114 17.03 -35.24 11.34
C GLY A 114 16.64 -36.55 12.04
N ALA A 115 15.36 -36.93 11.99
CA ALA A 115 14.85 -38.17 12.56
C ALA A 115 15.46 -39.40 11.85
N VAL A 116 15.56 -39.37 10.53
CA VAL A 116 16.27 -40.37 9.73
C VAL A 116 17.74 -40.46 10.12
N ALA A 117 18.44 -39.33 10.30
CA ALA A 117 19.83 -39.28 10.72
C ALA A 117 20.02 -39.92 12.11
N ALA A 118 19.18 -39.55 13.08
CA ALA A 118 19.21 -40.08 14.44
C ALA A 118 18.92 -41.59 14.48
N VAL A 119 17.83 -42.05 13.84
CA VAL A 119 17.44 -43.47 13.81
C VAL A 119 18.50 -44.31 13.08
N ALA A 120 19.02 -43.85 11.94
CA ALA A 120 20.05 -44.58 11.20
C ALA A 120 21.40 -44.63 11.97
N ALA A 121 21.76 -43.56 12.71
CA ALA A 121 22.93 -43.55 13.57
C ALA A 121 22.80 -44.50 14.77
N VAL A 122 21.65 -44.51 15.46
CA VAL A 122 21.36 -45.45 16.56
C VAL A 122 21.34 -46.90 16.05
N ALA A 123 20.71 -47.15 14.90
CA ALA A 123 20.72 -48.45 14.25
C ALA A 123 22.16 -48.90 13.87
N ALA A 124 23.01 -47.99 13.39
CA ALA A 124 24.42 -48.28 13.11
C ALA A 124 25.25 -48.57 14.38
N ILE A 125 24.94 -47.94 15.52
CA ILE A 125 25.54 -48.27 16.83
C ILE A 125 25.10 -49.67 17.29
N ALA A 126 23.81 -50.00 17.18
CA ALA A 126 23.26 -51.29 17.59
C ALA A 126 23.73 -52.46 16.69
N THR A 127 23.85 -52.22 15.38
CA THR A 127 24.24 -53.24 14.38
C THR A 127 25.74 -53.38 14.15
N MET A 128 26.58 -52.67 14.93
CA MET A 128 28.05 -52.70 14.83
C MET A 128 28.66 -54.09 15.14
N ARG A 129 28.64 -54.99 14.15
CA ARG A 129 29.22 -56.35 14.19
C ARG A 129 30.21 -56.59 13.05
N THR A 130 31.47 -56.23 13.32
CA THR A 130 32.74 -56.82 12.80
C THR A 130 32.98 -57.09 11.30
N LYS A 131 32.02 -56.91 10.38
CA LYS A 131 32.25 -57.00 8.92
C LYS A 131 31.55 -55.88 8.16
N PRO A 132 32.28 -54.93 7.55
CA PRO A 132 31.67 -53.90 6.73
C PRO A 132 31.11 -54.49 5.44
N ARG A 133 29.89 -54.07 5.09
CA ARG A 133 29.25 -54.36 3.81
C ARG A 133 29.40 -53.12 2.94
N ARG A 134 30.26 -53.18 1.90
CA ARG A 134 30.51 -52.05 1.00
C ARG A 134 29.19 -51.61 0.33
N VAL A 135 28.85 -50.33 0.49
CA VAL A 135 27.80 -49.64 -0.26
C VAL A 135 28.47 -48.45 -0.97
N GLY A 136 28.12 -48.23 -2.25
CA GLY A 136 28.66 -47.13 -3.03
C GLY A 136 28.09 -45.79 -2.54
N LEU A 137 28.94 -44.76 -2.49
CA LEU A 137 28.56 -43.43 -1.98
C LEU A 137 27.44 -42.76 -2.78
N GLY A 138 27.34 -43.03 -4.09
CA GLY A 138 26.41 -42.38 -5.02
C GLY A 138 24.96 -42.41 -4.56
N LEU A 139 24.34 -43.60 -4.51
CA LEU A 139 22.91 -43.76 -4.23
C LEU A 139 22.39 -43.01 -2.98
N PRO A 140 22.98 -43.13 -1.78
CA PRO A 140 22.50 -42.37 -0.62
C PRO A 140 22.77 -40.87 -0.72
N ALA A 141 23.87 -40.46 -1.38
CA ALA A 141 24.16 -39.04 -1.60
C ALA A 141 23.19 -38.41 -2.61
N THR A 142 22.89 -39.08 -3.72
CA THR A 142 21.93 -38.60 -4.72
C THR A 142 20.50 -38.60 -4.20
N ALA A 143 20.11 -39.59 -3.37
CA ALA A 143 18.77 -39.64 -2.80
C ALA A 143 18.52 -38.51 -1.80
N VAL A 144 19.44 -38.29 -0.85
CA VAL A 144 19.31 -37.18 0.11
C VAL A 144 19.51 -35.83 -0.57
N GLY A 145 20.48 -35.73 -1.50
CA GLY A 145 20.71 -34.50 -2.27
C GLY A 145 19.49 -34.08 -3.09
N ALA A 146 18.84 -35.01 -3.79
CA ALA A 146 17.60 -34.73 -4.51
C ALA A 146 16.46 -34.28 -3.57
N VAL A 147 16.26 -34.96 -2.43
CA VAL A 147 15.25 -34.54 -1.45
C VAL A 147 15.57 -33.16 -0.86
N THR A 148 16.84 -32.86 -0.59
CA THR A 148 17.26 -31.56 -0.03
C THR A 148 17.05 -30.43 -1.07
N VAL A 149 17.46 -30.64 -2.33
CA VAL A 149 17.26 -29.66 -3.40
C VAL A 149 15.77 -29.45 -3.70
N VAL A 150 14.97 -30.52 -3.77
CA VAL A 150 13.51 -30.40 -3.94
C VAL A 150 12.88 -29.66 -2.76
N ALA A 151 13.28 -29.95 -1.52
CA ALA A 151 12.76 -29.23 -0.35
C ALA A 151 13.13 -27.74 -0.37
N MET A 152 14.34 -27.38 -0.79
CA MET A 152 14.73 -25.97 -0.93
C MET A 152 13.97 -25.26 -2.05
N LEU A 153 13.71 -25.94 -3.19
CA LEU A 153 12.97 -25.37 -4.32
C LEU A 153 11.47 -25.18 -4.05
N PHE A 154 10.84 -26.03 -3.24
CA PHE A 154 9.42 -25.95 -2.88
C PHE A 154 9.18 -25.44 -1.44
N GLY A 155 10.23 -24.98 -0.76
CA GLY A 155 10.17 -24.48 0.62
C GLY A 155 10.75 -23.09 0.79
N ALA A 156 11.32 -22.49 -0.27
CA ALA A 156 11.59 -21.06 -0.34
C ALA A 156 10.34 -20.23 -0.70
N GLY A 157 9.20 -20.90 -0.92
CA GLY A 157 7.85 -20.33 -1.00
C GLY A 157 6.88 -21.02 -0.03
N GLN A 158 7.37 -21.40 1.17
CA GLN A 158 6.57 -21.81 2.33
C GLN A 158 7.28 -21.37 3.63
N VAL A 159 6.75 -20.37 4.34
CA VAL A 159 7.28 -19.73 5.58
C VAL A 159 6.13 -19.37 6.55
N HIS A 160 6.36 -18.68 7.67
CA HIS A 160 5.66 -18.95 8.94
C HIS A 160 4.64 -17.89 9.43
N GLU A 161 3.37 -18.28 9.59
CA GLU A 161 2.29 -17.47 10.22
C GLU A 161 2.47 -17.34 11.76
N HIS A 162 2.11 -16.19 12.34
CA HIS A 162 2.18 -15.92 13.79
C HIS A 162 0.85 -15.38 14.35
N ASP A 163 0.00 -16.28 14.87
CA ASP A 163 -1.28 -15.92 15.49
C ASP A 163 -1.09 -15.30 16.91
N HIS A 164 -1.68 -14.12 17.13
CA HIS A 164 -1.52 -13.31 18.34
C HIS A 164 -2.72 -13.47 19.30
N VAL A 165 -2.52 -14.23 20.39
CA VAL A 165 -3.55 -14.48 21.42
C VAL A 165 -3.43 -13.52 22.60
N ASP A 166 -4.38 -12.60 22.74
CA ASP A 166 -4.52 -11.71 23.90
C ASP A 166 -4.81 -12.46 25.23
N GLU A 167 -4.07 -12.14 26.29
CA GLU A 167 -4.51 -12.36 27.68
C GLU A 167 -4.96 -11.04 28.33
N PRO A 168 -6.05 -11.04 29.12
CA PRO A 168 -6.70 -9.82 29.59
C PRO A 168 -5.91 -9.08 30.67
N ALA A 169 -5.57 -7.82 30.40
CA ALA A 169 -4.97 -6.91 31.38
C ALA A 169 -5.88 -6.66 32.60
N ALA A 170 -5.28 -6.56 33.79
CA ALA A 170 -6.01 -6.44 35.05
C ALA A 170 -6.27 -4.97 35.47
N ASP A 171 -7.42 -4.74 36.11
CA ASP A 171 -7.85 -3.45 36.68
C ASP A 171 -6.77 -2.79 37.55
N GLY A 172 -6.51 -1.50 37.31
CA GLY A 172 -5.33 -0.77 37.76
C GLY A 172 -5.57 0.72 38.05
N THR A 173 -6.69 1.06 38.70
CA THR A 173 -7.04 2.45 39.01
C THR A 173 -5.94 3.26 39.72
N ILE A 174 -5.51 4.38 39.11
CA ILE A 174 -4.74 5.45 39.77
C ILE A 174 -5.38 6.80 39.43
N ALA A 175 -5.63 7.62 40.44
CA ALA A 175 -6.20 8.96 40.28
C ALA A 175 -5.34 10.00 41.02
N ALA A 176 -4.93 11.05 40.29
CA ALA A 176 -4.29 12.27 40.80
C ALA A 176 -4.17 13.29 39.64
N ASP A 177 -4.23 14.61 39.83
CA ASP A 177 -4.93 15.39 40.86
C ASP A 177 -5.20 16.80 40.25
N GLY A 178 -6.23 17.50 40.69
CA GLY A 178 -6.71 18.72 40.03
C GLY A 178 -5.99 20.00 40.45
N HIS A 179 -5.64 20.87 39.48
CA HIS A 179 -5.23 22.25 39.77
C HIS A 179 -5.96 23.28 38.89
N VAL A 180 -6.81 24.07 39.55
CA VAL A 180 -7.56 25.19 38.96
C VAL A 180 -6.85 26.51 39.25
N HIS A 181 -6.86 27.43 38.28
CA HIS A 181 -6.60 28.85 38.52
C HIS A 181 -7.83 29.69 38.11
N THR A 182 -8.47 30.33 39.09
CA THR A 182 -9.52 31.33 38.89
C THR A 182 -8.93 32.74 38.73
N GLY A 183 -9.68 33.63 38.08
CA GLY A 183 -9.26 35.00 37.79
C GLY A 183 -10.45 35.95 37.59
N ASP A 184 -11.10 36.31 38.69
CA ASP A 184 -12.18 37.31 38.80
C ASP A 184 -11.65 38.74 38.48
N GLU A 185 -12.41 39.80 38.16
CA GLU A 185 -13.87 40.04 38.02
C GLU A 185 -14.10 41.43 37.36
N HIS A 186 -15.29 41.69 36.78
CA HIS A 186 -15.87 43.03 36.47
C HIS A 186 -15.12 43.96 35.46
N ALA A 187 -15.75 44.92 34.76
CA ALA A 187 -16.97 45.70 35.08
C ALA A 187 -17.80 46.19 33.85
N ASP A 188 -18.90 46.87 34.17
CA ASP A 188 -20.09 47.23 33.38
C ASP A 188 -19.96 48.56 32.56
N HIS A 189 -20.99 48.83 31.72
CA HIS A 189 -21.48 50.12 31.19
C HIS A 189 -21.28 50.50 29.70
N THR A 190 -22.44 50.69 29.03
CA THR A 190 -22.71 51.46 27.79
C THR A 190 -23.19 52.90 28.18
N PRO A 191 -23.70 53.84 27.31
CA PRO A 191 -23.98 53.80 25.85
C PRO A 191 -23.64 55.11 25.06
N ALA A 192 -24.15 55.19 23.80
CA ALA A 192 -24.48 56.40 23.02
C ALA A 192 -23.30 57.23 22.38
N GLU A 193 -23.46 58.03 21.32
CA GLU A 193 -24.66 58.44 20.54
C GLU A 193 -24.34 58.94 19.09
N ASP A 194 -25.32 58.78 18.18
CA ASP A 194 -25.78 59.70 17.10
C ASP A 194 -25.17 59.86 15.66
N ALA A 195 -26.11 60.16 14.73
CA ALA A 195 -26.03 60.81 13.39
C ALA A 195 -25.43 60.10 12.13
N ALA A 196 -26.01 60.20 10.91
CA ALA A 196 -27.33 60.71 10.44
C ALA A 196 -27.63 60.38 8.93
N ALA A 197 -28.89 60.63 8.49
CA ALA A 197 -29.49 60.57 7.13
C ALA A 197 -29.86 59.16 6.59
N ALA A 198 -31.09 58.79 6.17
CA ALA A 198 -32.24 59.47 5.49
C ALA A 198 -32.05 59.62 3.97
N THR A 199 -33.02 59.38 3.06
CA THR A 199 -34.49 59.09 3.12
C THR A 199 -34.90 58.42 1.77
N THR A 200 -36.07 57.81 1.44
CA THR A 200 -37.48 57.83 1.92
C THR A 200 -38.24 56.59 1.37
N GLY A 201 -39.41 56.19 1.93
CA GLY A 201 -40.38 55.34 1.19
C GLY A 201 -41.43 54.59 2.03
N THR A 202 -42.57 55.23 2.38
CA THR A 202 -43.62 54.62 3.24
C THR A 202 -44.94 54.39 2.50
N ILE A 203 -45.51 53.19 2.62
CA ILE A 203 -46.97 52.92 2.58
C ILE A 203 -47.28 51.92 3.73
N ALA A 204 -48.44 52.06 4.37
CA ALA A 204 -48.95 51.23 5.48
C ALA A 204 -50.29 50.56 5.06
N ALA A 205 -51.01 49.74 5.83
CA ALA A 205 -50.98 49.42 7.26
C ALA A 205 -51.59 48.01 7.54
N ASP A 206 -52.05 47.77 8.77
CA ASP A 206 -52.89 46.65 9.25
C ASP A 206 -52.24 45.25 9.22
N GLY A 207 -51.88 44.61 10.34
CA GLY A 207 -51.87 45.07 11.74
C GLY A 207 -52.97 44.47 12.63
N HIS A 208 -52.70 43.33 13.25
CA HIS A 208 -53.33 42.90 14.52
C HIS A 208 -52.38 42.00 15.30
N ALA A 209 -52.21 42.27 16.59
CA ALA A 209 -51.42 41.46 17.51
C ALA A 209 -52.33 40.85 18.59
N HIS A 210 -51.94 39.68 19.09
CA HIS A 210 -52.23 39.22 20.45
C HIS A 210 -51.05 38.37 20.96
N THR A 211 -50.95 38.23 22.27
CA THR A 211 -49.71 37.94 23.01
C THR A 211 -49.88 36.80 24.02
N ASP A 212 -48.78 36.46 24.68
CA ASP A 212 -48.69 35.84 26.02
C ASP A 212 -48.79 34.30 26.15
N GLU A 213 -47.59 33.70 26.05
CA GLU A 213 -46.93 32.85 27.08
C GLU A 213 -47.44 31.46 27.55
N ALA A 214 -46.43 30.58 27.72
CA ALA A 214 -46.21 29.62 28.82
C ALA A 214 -46.94 28.24 28.87
N ALA A 215 -46.21 27.24 28.34
CA ALA A 215 -45.59 26.13 29.09
C ALA A 215 -46.37 24.83 29.45
N THR A 216 -45.57 23.81 29.84
CA THR A 216 -45.88 22.44 30.33
C THR A 216 -46.51 21.48 29.31
N ASP A 217 -45.77 20.51 28.74
CA ASP A 217 -45.25 19.25 29.35
C ASP A 217 -46.35 18.20 29.66
N GLY A 218 -46.11 16.93 29.28
CA GLY A 218 -46.98 15.78 29.58
C GLY A 218 -47.24 14.78 28.44
N HIS A 219 -46.61 13.59 28.51
CA HIS A 219 -46.80 12.46 27.57
C HIS A 219 -48.14 11.69 27.74
N SER A 220 -48.57 10.97 26.70
CA SER A 220 -49.44 9.78 26.81
C SER A 220 -49.27 8.83 25.61
N HIS A 221 -49.24 7.51 25.86
CA HIS A 221 -49.12 6.43 24.85
C HIS A 221 -50.47 5.73 24.55
N GLY A 222 -50.48 4.86 23.52
CA GLY A 222 -51.47 3.80 23.24
C GLY A 222 -52.26 4.02 21.94
N ASP A 223 -52.25 3.16 20.92
CA ASP A 223 -52.21 1.68 20.91
C ASP A 223 -51.49 1.09 19.67
N GLU A 224 -51.22 -0.22 19.69
CA GLU A 224 -50.49 -0.99 18.66
C GLU A 224 -51.38 -1.50 17.51
N VAL A 225 -50.87 -1.50 16.27
CA VAL A 225 -51.15 -2.56 15.27
C VAL A 225 -49.91 -2.76 14.37
N SER A 226 -49.36 -3.97 14.31
CA SER A 226 -48.23 -4.33 13.44
C SER A 226 -48.68 -4.80 12.06
N ALA A 227 -47.89 -4.49 11.03
CA ALA A 227 -47.81 -5.23 9.76
C ALA A 227 -46.41 -5.05 9.17
N ASP A 228 -45.80 -6.14 8.69
CA ASP A 228 -44.40 -6.18 8.24
C ASP A 228 -44.20 -5.54 6.85
N GLU A 229 -43.25 -4.60 6.74
CA GLU A 229 -42.43 -4.40 5.53
C GLU A 229 -40.96 -4.21 5.95
N VAL A 230 -40.03 -4.47 5.03
CA VAL A 230 -38.62 -4.75 5.36
C VAL A 230 -37.85 -3.47 5.68
N ALA A 231 -37.34 -3.36 6.90
CA ALA A 231 -36.28 -2.42 7.24
C ALA A 231 -34.92 -3.02 6.86
N THR A 232 -34.16 -2.30 6.02
CA THR A 232 -32.71 -2.46 5.93
C THR A 232 -32.06 -1.94 7.21
N ASP A 233 -30.99 -2.61 7.66
CA ASP A 233 -30.29 -2.25 8.89
C ASP A 233 -29.44 -0.99 8.66
N HIS A 234 -29.80 0.11 9.32
CA HIS A 234 -28.99 1.33 9.37
C HIS A 234 -28.39 1.44 10.77
N SER A 235 -27.06 1.43 10.82
CA SER A 235 -26.24 1.65 12.01
C SER A 235 -25.00 2.46 11.62
N PRO A 236 -24.48 3.37 12.46
CA PRO A 236 -25.17 4.13 13.50
C PRO A 236 -24.87 5.65 13.47
N THR A 237 -25.71 6.44 14.15
CA THR A 237 -25.44 7.83 14.60
C THR A 237 -25.09 8.89 13.53
N ASP A 238 -26.07 9.30 12.72
CA ASP A 238 -26.07 10.64 12.12
C ASP A 238 -26.27 11.71 13.21
N ASP A 239 -25.23 12.50 13.53
CA ASP A 239 -25.40 13.77 14.23
C ASP A 239 -25.70 14.88 13.20
N PRO A 240 -26.89 15.51 13.20
CA PRO A 240 -27.24 16.55 12.23
C PRO A 240 -26.44 17.85 12.41
N SER A 241 -25.60 17.98 13.44
CA SER A 241 -24.65 19.09 13.56
C SER A 241 -23.26 18.78 12.97
N ALA A 242 -22.98 17.51 12.63
CA ALA A 242 -21.74 17.13 11.94
C ALA A 242 -21.66 17.73 10.52
N TRP A 243 -20.46 18.15 10.14
CA TRP A 243 -20.14 18.70 8.82
C TRP A 243 -18.64 18.51 8.51
N PRO A 244 -18.26 18.19 7.26
CA PRO A 244 -19.14 17.87 6.12
C PRO A 244 -19.90 16.53 6.30
N ARG A 245 -20.78 16.21 5.34
CA ARG A 245 -21.63 15.02 5.33
C ARG A 245 -21.68 14.42 3.93
N ALA A 246 -21.95 13.12 3.83
CA ALA A 246 -22.18 12.43 2.56
C ALA A 246 -23.22 13.14 1.67
N TRP A 247 -22.87 13.30 0.40
CA TRP A 247 -23.67 13.99 -0.61
C TRP A 247 -24.25 12.98 -1.61
N ASP A 248 -25.55 13.08 -1.83
CA ASP A 248 -26.25 12.42 -2.93
C ASP A 248 -27.08 13.46 -3.71
N PRO A 249 -26.69 13.81 -4.96
CA PRO A 249 -27.38 14.79 -5.79
C PRO A 249 -28.80 14.36 -6.22
N ALA A 250 -29.24 13.13 -5.91
CA ALA A 250 -30.62 12.68 -6.09
C ALA A 250 -31.55 13.04 -4.91
N GLN A 251 -31.03 13.55 -3.80
CA GLN A 251 -31.79 13.87 -2.58
C GLN A 251 -32.06 15.37 -2.42
N GLU A 252 -32.83 15.76 -1.39
CA GLU A 252 -33.05 17.17 -1.07
C GLU A 252 -31.79 17.76 -0.41
N ILE A 253 -31.38 18.96 -0.82
CA ILE A 253 -30.21 19.65 -0.26
C ILE A 253 -30.51 20.08 1.18
N ASP A 254 -29.79 19.52 2.16
CA ASP A 254 -29.83 19.93 3.57
C ASP A 254 -28.48 20.48 4.04
N PHE A 255 -28.45 21.78 4.35
CA PHE A 255 -27.34 22.47 5.02
C PHE A 255 -27.75 23.03 6.40
N SER A 256 -28.88 22.57 6.94
CA SER A 256 -29.37 23.03 8.24
C SER A 256 -28.59 22.38 9.39
N GLY A 257 -28.53 23.06 10.54
CA GLY A 257 -27.92 22.53 11.77
C GLY A 257 -26.41 22.69 11.93
N VAL A 258 -25.67 23.02 10.86
CA VAL A 258 -24.21 23.24 10.90
C VAL A 258 -23.84 24.47 11.76
N GLU A 259 -22.91 24.32 12.70
CA GLU A 259 -22.50 25.41 13.60
C GLU A 259 -21.84 26.58 12.85
N GLY A 260 -22.05 27.81 13.33
CA GLY A 260 -21.47 29.03 12.76
C GLY A 260 -22.11 29.52 11.44
N VAL A 261 -22.89 28.69 10.76
CA VAL A 261 -23.56 29.04 9.50
C VAL A 261 -24.75 29.96 9.76
N SER A 262 -24.77 31.13 9.11
CA SER A 262 -25.97 31.98 9.11
C SER A 262 -26.97 31.53 8.04
N PRO A 263 -28.28 31.75 8.23
CA PRO A 263 -29.28 31.43 7.20
C PRO A 263 -29.09 32.19 5.87
N ALA A 264 -28.24 33.21 5.83
CA ALA A 264 -27.88 33.91 4.59
C ALA A 264 -26.75 33.22 3.80
N GLN A 265 -25.90 32.45 4.48
CA GLN A 265 -24.87 31.58 3.88
C GLN A 265 -25.50 30.30 3.35
N GLU A 266 -26.30 29.61 4.18
CA GLU A 266 -27.17 28.48 3.85
C GLU A 266 -27.89 28.71 2.50
N ARG A 267 -28.73 29.75 2.39
CA ARG A 267 -29.47 30.10 1.16
C ARG A 267 -28.64 30.62 -0.04
N ARG A 268 -27.32 30.69 0.10
CA ARG A 268 -26.36 30.91 -1.01
C ARG A 268 -25.72 29.59 -1.42
N ALA A 269 -25.24 28.80 -0.47
CA ALA A 269 -24.73 27.45 -0.71
C ALA A 269 -25.78 26.56 -1.40
N GLU A 270 -27.01 26.48 -0.85
CA GLU A 270 -28.17 25.78 -1.46
C GLU A 270 -28.37 26.19 -2.92
N ARG A 271 -28.27 27.49 -3.19
CA ARG A 271 -28.55 28.12 -4.48
C ARG A 271 -27.45 27.89 -5.50
N LEU A 272 -26.21 27.80 -5.03
CA LEU A 272 -25.07 27.45 -5.85
C LEU A 272 -25.23 26.00 -6.31
N VAL A 273 -25.32 25.05 -5.38
CA VAL A 273 -25.49 23.61 -5.69
C VAL A 273 -26.70 23.35 -6.57
N ALA A 274 -27.87 23.92 -6.24
CA ALA A 274 -29.09 23.73 -7.04
C ALA A 274 -28.96 24.25 -8.48
N ARG A 275 -28.18 25.32 -8.72
CA ARG A 275 -27.89 25.81 -10.08
C ARG A 275 -26.82 24.99 -10.76
N THR A 276 -25.78 24.57 -10.04
CA THR A 276 -24.75 23.68 -10.57
C THR A 276 -25.37 22.39 -11.11
N LEU A 277 -26.34 21.82 -10.40
CA LEU A 277 -27.15 20.67 -10.84
C LEU A 277 -28.05 20.98 -12.06
N GLU A 278 -28.59 22.19 -12.18
CA GLU A 278 -29.47 22.60 -13.31
C GLU A 278 -28.65 22.92 -14.58
N ASP A 279 -27.53 23.62 -14.45
CA ASP A 279 -26.77 24.22 -15.54
C ASP A 279 -25.60 23.36 -16.05
N LEU A 280 -24.84 22.66 -15.19
CA LEU A 280 -23.65 21.90 -15.63
C LEU A 280 -23.92 20.79 -16.67
N PRO A 281 -25.06 20.08 -16.69
CA PRO A 281 -25.30 19.02 -17.68
C PRO A 281 -25.18 19.47 -19.15
N GLN A 282 -25.16 20.78 -19.44
CA GLN A 282 -24.87 21.31 -20.78
C GLN A 282 -23.41 21.07 -21.24
N PHE A 283 -22.47 20.84 -20.31
CA PHE A 283 -21.05 20.59 -20.58
C PHE A 283 -20.68 19.09 -20.57
N ALA A 284 -21.64 18.19 -20.37
CA ALA A 284 -21.37 16.76 -20.18
C ALA A 284 -20.67 16.06 -21.38
N ASP A 285 -20.79 16.61 -22.60
CA ASP A 285 -20.04 16.13 -23.76
C ASP A 285 -18.67 16.85 -23.85
N VAL A 286 -17.64 16.20 -23.29
CA VAL A 286 -16.24 16.67 -23.29
C VAL A 286 -15.71 16.99 -24.70
N THR A 287 -16.26 16.39 -25.77
CA THR A 287 -15.81 16.68 -27.14
C THR A 287 -16.24 18.07 -27.63
N THR A 288 -17.17 18.72 -26.92
CA THR A 288 -17.70 20.05 -27.29
C THR A 288 -17.01 21.21 -26.57
N ILE A 289 -16.52 21.01 -25.35
CA ILE A 289 -16.04 22.09 -24.47
C ILE A 289 -14.79 22.80 -25.01
N GLY A 290 -13.96 22.09 -25.78
CA GLY A 290 -12.82 22.69 -26.50
C GLY A 290 -13.23 23.79 -27.49
N GLY A 291 -14.47 23.75 -28.01
CA GLY A 291 -15.07 24.81 -28.83
C GLY A 291 -15.67 25.97 -28.04
N LEU A 292 -15.81 25.84 -26.72
CA LEU A 292 -16.33 26.88 -25.80
C LEU A 292 -15.21 27.67 -25.10
N GLY A 293 -13.97 27.14 -25.08
CA GLY A 293 -12.77 27.80 -24.56
C GLY A 293 -11.91 26.88 -23.69
N TYR A 294 -12.53 25.90 -23.04
CA TYR A 294 -11.90 25.03 -22.06
C TYR A 294 -10.74 24.18 -22.63
N ARG A 295 -9.69 23.96 -21.83
CA ARG A 295 -8.55 23.08 -22.13
C ARG A 295 -8.18 22.25 -20.91
N SER A 296 -7.85 20.98 -21.12
CA SER A 296 -7.24 20.14 -20.07
C SER A 296 -5.94 20.79 -19.57
N ILE A 297 -5.68 20.65 -18.28
CA ILE A 297 -4.38 21.01 -17.68
C ILE A 297 -3.43 19.80 -17.56
N GLY A 298 -3.77 18.64 -18.13
CA GLY A 298 -2.89 17.46 -18.21
C GLY A 298 -2.89 16.56 -16.96
N ASP A 299 -3.81 16.79 -16.02
CA ASP A 299 -3.85 16.18 -14.69
C ASP A 299 -4.66 14.88 -14.59
N ALA A 300 -5.04 14.29 -15.73
CA ALA A 300 -5.89 13.10 -15.83
C ALA A 300 -5.38 11.86 -15.06
N SER A 301 -4.09 11.80 -14.73
CA SER A 301 -3.49 10.76 -13.90
C SER A 301 -4.00 10.78 -12.44
N THR A 302 -4.63 11.86 -11.98
CA THR A 302 -5.24 11.97 -10.64
C THR A 302 -6.61 11.29 -10.50
N GLY A 303 -7.03 10.50 -11.50
CA GLY A 303 -8.40 9.97 -11.61
C GLY A 303 -9.46 11.02 -11.95
N HIS A 304 -9.08 12.30 -11.99
CA HIS A 304 -9.88 13.43 -12.44
C HIS A 304 -9.09 14.28 -13.44
N GLU A 305 -9.77 14.96 -14.36
CA GLU A 305 -9.13 15.88 -15.31
C GLU A 305 -9.86 17.23 -15.28
N HIS A 306 -9.11 18.31 -15.02
CA HIS A 306 -9.63 19.67 -15.01
C HIS A 306 -9.50 20.32 -16.38
N TYR A 307 -10.64 20.76 -16.91
CA TYR A 307 -10.73 21.53 -18.14
C TYR A 307 -10.99 23.00 -17.81
N VAL A 308 -9.95 23.83 -17.86
CA VAL A 308 -9.94 25.25 -17.45
C VAL A 308 -10.22 26.18 -18.63
N ASN A 309 -10.98 27.25 -18.40
CA ASN A 309 -11.21 28.36 -19.34
C ASN A 309 -10.65 29.68 -18.81
N ILE A 310 -9.44 30.02 -19.24
CA ILE A 310 -8.68 31.19 -18.78
C ILE A 310 -9.42 32.52 -19.09
N ASP A 311 -10.24 32.58 -20.14
CA ASP A 311 -11.04 33.76 -20.47
C ASP A 311 -12.16 34.05 -19.45
N TYR A 312 -12.56 33.06 -18.62
CA TYR A 312 -13.60 33.22 -17.59
C TYR A 312 -13.00 33.57 -16.22
N ILE A 313 -11.83 33.03 -15.87
CA ILE A 313 -11.04 33.48 -14.69
C ILE A 313 -10.86 35.02 -14.74
N GLY A 314 -10.69 35.58 -15.94
CA GLY A 314 -10.52 37.01 -16.17
C GLY A 314 -11.76 37.91 -16.03
N ASP A 315 -12.96 37.40 -15.72
CA ASP A 315 -14.23 38.15 -15.83
C ASP A 315 -14.96 38.43 -14.49
N ASP A 316 -16.16 39.04 -14.57
CA ASP A 316 -16.97 39.51 -13.42
C ASP A 316 -17.99 38.45 -12.89
N ALA A 317 -18.03 37.23 -13.44
CA ALA A 317 -19.10 36.23 -13.24
C ALA A 317 -18.88 35.28 -12.04
N PHE A 318 -18.54 35.85 -10.88
CA PHE A 318 -18.27 35.10 -9.65
C PHE A 318 -19.36 34.07 -9.28
N LEU A 319 -18.98 32.78 -9.24
CA LEU A 319 -19.83 31.63 -8.93
C LEU A 319 -21.06 31.51 -9.86
N ASP A 320 -20.84 31.56 -11.17
CA ASP A 320 -21.86 31.37 -12.22
C ASP A 320 -21.73 29.98 -12.92
N PRO A 321 -22.58 28.99 -12.59
CA PRO A 321 -22.55 27.67 -13.24
C PRO A 321 -22.83 27.66 -14.76
N THR A 322 -23.23 28.79 -15.37
CA THR A 322 -23.35 28.92 -16.83
C THR A 322 -22.05 29.34 -17.52
N ARG A 323 -21.04 29.77 -16.74
CA ARG A 323 -19.71 30.24 -17.20
C ARG A 323 -18.57 29.79 -16.27
N PRO A 324 -18.53 28.55 -15.77
CA PRO A 324 -17.57 28.17 -14.74
C PRO A 324 -16.12 28.25 -15.24
N GLU A 325 -15.18 28.58 -14.36
CA GLU A 325 -13.78 28.73 -14.75
C GLU A 325 -13.09 27.38 -15.04
N SER A 326 -13.54 26.28 -14.43
CA SER A 326 -13.04 24.94 -14.70
C SER A 326 -14.10 23.85 -14.52
N LEU A 327 -14.11 22.88 -15.44
CA LEU A 327 -14.98 21.70 -15.44
C LEU A 327 -14.18 20.46 -14.99
N VAL A 328 -14.73 19.61 -14.14
CA VAL A 328 -14.03 18.45 -13.57
C VAL A 328 -14.68 17.15 -14.01
N TYR A 329 -13.92 16.33 -14.75
CA TYR A 329 -14.38 15.04 -15.23
C TYR A 329 -13.64 13.93 -14.48
N ARG A 330 -14.35 12.92 -13.96
CA ARG A 330 -13.71 11.67 -13.56
C ARG A 330 -13.20 10.94 -14.80
N VAL A 331 -12.00 10.38 -14.68
CA VAL A 331 -11.26 9.65 -15.70
C VAL A 331 -11.64 8.18 -15.58
N ASP A 332 -12.36 7.67 -16.58
CA ASP A 332 -12.77 6.26 -16.66
C ASP A 332 -12.08 5.64 -17.90
N GLY A 333 -10.74 5.56 -17.90
CA GLY A 333 -9.92 5.21 -19.08
C GLY A 333 -9.91 6.32 -20.15
N GLU A 334 -10.26 6.02 -21.41
CA GLU A 334 -10.55 7.07 -22.42
C GLU A 334 -11.81 7.90 -22.09
N HIS A 335 -12.70 7.43 -21.20
CA HIS A 335 -13.95 8.12 -20.90
C HIS A 335 -13.76 9.26 -19.89
N ARG A 336 -14.63 10.26 -20.01
CA ARG A 336 -14.67 11.46 -19.15
C ARG A 336 -16.10 11.69 -18.69
N THR A 337 -16.35 11.48 -17.41
CA THR A 337 -17.67 11.66 -16.79
C THR A 337 -17.67 12.99 -16.04
N LEU A 338 -18.49 13.98 -16.45
CA LEU A 338 -18.58 15.25 -15.71
C LEU A 338 -19.16 15.00 -14.31
N VAL A 339 -18.38 15.24 -13.26
CA VAL A 339 -18.75 14.95 -11.86
C VAL A 339 -18.77 16.18 -10.96
N SER A 340 -17.98 17.21 -11.29
CA SER A 340 -17.87 18.44 -10.48
C SER A 340 -17.51 19.65 -11.35
N VAL A 341 -17.51 20.81 -10.74
CA VAL A 341 -17.01 22.08 -11.28
C VAL A 341 -16.08 22.69 -10.26
N MET A 342 -15.03 23.37 -10.71
CA MET A 342 -14.13 24.13 -9.85
C MET A 342 -14.25 25.61 -10.24
N PHE A 343 -14.76 26.41 -9.31
CA PHE A 343 -14.82 27.86 -9.48
C PHE A 343 -13.51 28.51 -9.02
N ILE A 344 -13.02 29.51 -9.74
CA ILE A 344 -11.69 30.11 -9.53
C ILE A 344 -11.81 31.62 -9.30
N ALA A 345 -11.52 32.07 -8.08
CA ALA A 345 -11.54 33.48 -7.70
C ALA A 345 -10.23 34.19 -8.09
N ASN A 346 -10.32 35.09 -9.06
CA ASN A 346 -9.18 35.85 -9.59
C ASN A 346 -8.78 37.03 -8.67
N GLN A 347 -7.47 37.20 -8.41
CA GLN A 347 -6.91 38.38 -7.70
C GLN A 347 -7.54 38.66 -6.32
N THR A 348 -8.10 37.63 -5.69
CA THR A 348 -8.84 37.72 -4.43
C THR A 348 -8.07 36.90 -3.38
N ALA A 349 -7.82 37.45 -2.20
CA ALA A 349 -7.13 36.70 -1.15
C ALA A 349 -8.03 35.58 -0.59
N ILE A 350 -7.43 34.46 -0.17
CA ILE A 350 -8.16 33.31 0.40
C ILE A 350 -8.99 33.67 1.64
N ASP A 351 -8.57 34.68 2.42
CA ASP A 351 -9.27 35.21 3.58
C ASP A 351 -10.31 36.30 3.25
N ASP A 352 -10.49 36.66 1.97
CA ASP A 352 -11.32 37.81 1.60
C ASP A 352 -12.79 37.60 2.05
N PRO A 353 -13.40 38.60 2.73
CA PRO A 353 -14.76 38.51 3.20
C PRO A 353 -15.82 38.15 2.14
N GLN A 354 -15.58 38.37 0.84
CA GLN A 354 -16.48 37.93 -0.22
C GLN A 354 -16.47 36.40 -0.43
N LEU A 355 -15.34 35.75 -0.21
CA LEU A 355 -15.18 34.29 -0.33
C LEU A 355 -15.68 33.59 0.94
N VAL A 356 -15.03 33.87 2.08
CA VAL A 356 -15.28 33.13 3.33
C VAL A 356 -16.67 33.36 3.90
N ASN A 357 -17.30 34.52 3.66
CA ASN A 357 -18.70 34.73 4.05
C ASN A 357 -19.70 34.22 3.02
N TYR A 358 -19.32 33.68 1.85
CA TYR A 358 -20.29 33.18 0.88
C TYR A 358 -21.09 32.00 1.44
N GLY A 359 -20.41 30.89 1.73
CA GLY A 359 -20.97 29.71 2.41
C GLY A 359 -20.67 29.65 3.92
N GLY A 360 -19.69 30.40 4.43
CA GLY A 360 -19.24 30.22 5.81
C GLY A 360 -18.66 28.81 6.01
N PRO A 361 -18.83 28.19 7.19
CA PRO A 361 -18.35 26.83 7.47
C PRO A 361 -18.77 25.74 6.46
N LEU A 362 -19.84 25.96 5.67
CA LEU A 362 -20.27 25.07 4.59
C LEU A 362 -19.27 24.96 3.42
N MET A 363 -18.43 25.99 3.20
CA MET A 363 -17.58 26.12 2.02
C MET A 363 -16.20 26.62 2.42
N GLN A 364 -15.23 25.70 2.45
CA GLN A 364 -13.82 26.07 2.53
C GLN A 364 -13.30 26.39 1.12
N TRP A 365 -12.49 27.44 1.00
CA TRP A 365 -11.76 27.78 -0.21
C TRP A 365 -10.30 27.33 -0.06
N HIS A 366 -9.66 26.88 -1.13
CA HIS A 366 -8.27 26.43 -1.14
C HIS A 366 -7.46 27.08 -2.28
N VAL A 367 -6.13 27.06 -2.21
CA VAL A 367 -5.18 27.57 -3.21
C VAL A 367 -4.17 26.50 -3.59
N HIS A 368 -3.43 26.69 -4.68
CA HIS A 368 -2.48 25.71 -5.20
C HIS A 368 -1.07 26.31 -5.33
N GLU A 369 -0.46 26.68 -4.19
CA GLU A 369 0.90 27.25 -4.17
C GLU A 369 1.99 26.21 -4.49
N ASN A 370 1.64 24.93 -4.67
CA ASN A 370 2.55 23.83 -5.00
C ASN A 370 2.62 23.43 -6.49
N LEU A 371 1.69 23.86 -7.36
CA LEU A 371 1.61 23.30 -8.72
C LEU A 371 2.74 23.80 -9.65
N CYS A 372 3.38 22.86 -10.33
CA CYS A 372 4.45 23.12 -11.31
C CYS A 372 3.90 23.05 -12.74
N TRP A 373 4.00 24.17 -13.46
CA TRP A 373 3.40 24.35 -14.78
C TRP A 373 4.46 24.35 -15.90
N ALA A 374 4.23 23.58 -16.95
CA ALA A 374 4.98 23.63 -18.20
C ALA A 374 4.09 24.15 -19.35
N VAL A 375 4.70 24.36 -20.52
CA VAL A 375 3.97 24.65 -21.77
C VAL A 375 3.99 23.39 -22.63
N GLY A 376 2.82 22.79 -22.87
CA GLY A 376 2.68 21.60 -23.69
C GLY A 376 2.93 21.85 -25.18
N ASP A 377 3.00 20.77 -25.96
CA ASP A 377 3.35 20.79 -27.39
C ASP A 377 2.40 21.63 -28.27
N ASP A 378 1.14 21.83 -27.84
CA ASP A 378 0.16 22.68 -28.52
C ASP A 378 0.20 24.16 -28.08
N GLY A 379 0.99 24.48 -27.05
CA GLY A 379 1.11 25.81 -26.44
C GLY A 379 0.20 26.07 -25.24
N VAL A 380 -0.55 25.09 -24.75
CA VAL A 380 -1.39 25.21 -23.54
C VAL A 380 -0.53 25.03 -22.27
N PRO A 381 -0.78 25.79 -21.18
CA PRO A 381 -0.18 25.52 -19.88
C PRO A 381 -0.73 24.23 -19.28
N VAL A 382 0.15 23.30 -18.91
CA VAL A 382 -0.20 22.03 -18.26
C VAL A 382 0.53 21.88 -16.93
N VAL A 383 -0.12 21.26 -15.95
CA VAL A 383 0.51 20.78 -14.72
C VAL A 383 1.38 19.59 -15.07
N VAL A 384 2.61 19.57 -14.55
CA VAL A 384 3.59 18.47 -14.75
C VAL A 384 4.20 18.00 -13.43
N GLY A 385 3.43 18.13 -12.33
CA GLY A 385 3.82 17.76 -10.98
C GLY A 385 3.66 18.89 -9.97
N VAL A 386 4.21 18.66 -8.77
CA VAL A 386 4.21 19.58 -7.64
C VAL A 386 5.63 20.01 -7.27
N THR A 387 5.76 21.03 -6.41
CA THR A 387 7.06 21.48 -5.89
C THR A 387 7.70 20.46 -4.97
N ASP A 388 9.04 20.39 -5.01
CA ASP A 388 9.84 19.65 -4.03
C ASP A 388 9.73 20.24 -2.60
N ALA A 389 10.32 19.54 -1.62
CA ALA A 389 10.30 19.94 -0.21
C ALA A 389 11.02 21.27 0.10
N ASP A 390 11.84 21.80 -0.82
CA ASP A 390 12.46 23.13 -0.75
C ASP A 390 11.64 24.20 -1.51
N GLY A 391 10.51 23.83 -2.13
CA GLY A 391 9.57 24.71 -2.85
C GLY A 391 9.92 24.95 -4.32
N ASN A 392 10.74 24.12 -4.95
CA ASN A 392 11.19 24.29 -6.35
C ASN A 392 10.42 23.38 -7.32
N CYS A 393 10.36 23.79 -8.58
CA CYS A 393 9.82 22.97 -9.68
C CYS A 393 10.93 22.38 -10.55
N ALA A 394 10.63 21.25 -11.18
CA ALA A 394 11.54 20.51 -12.05
C ALA A 394 12.07 21.36 -13.25
N PRO A 395 13.29 21.09 -13.77
CA PRO A 395 13.92 21.92 -14.81
C PRO A 395 13.17 21.97 -16.16
N GLY A 396 12.28 22.94 -16.30
CA GLY A 396 11.46 23.13 -17.51
C GLY A 396 10.03 23.58 -17.19
N SER A 397 9.56 23.29 -15.98
CA SER A 397 8.34 23.85 -15.41
C SER A 397 8.64 25.04 -14.50
N VAL A 398 7.58 25.74 -14.07
CA VAL A 398 7.64 26.87 -13.14
C VAL A 398 6.49 26.79 -12.15
N ASN A 399 6.76 27.13 -10.89
CA ASN A 399 5.68 27.50 -9.98
C ASN A 399 5.18 28.88 -10.41
N ALA A 400 3.89 29.00 -10.71
CA ALA A 400 3.29 30.21 -11.24
C ALA A 400 2.82 31.21 -10.16
N GLY A 401 2.76 30.80 -8.89
CA GLY A 401 1.99 31.45 -7.83
C GLY A 401 0.52 31.02 -7.90
N GLY A 402 0.08 30.26 -6.90
CA GLY A 402 -1.27 29.68 -6.81
C GLY A 402 -2.36 30.63 -6.31
N ASP A 403 -2.11 31.95 -6.36
CA ASP A 403 -2.81 33.05 -5.67
C ASP A 403 -4.33 33.23 -5.98
N ASN A 404 -4.98 32.29 -6.68
CA ASN A 404 -6.40 32.34 -7.01
C ASN A 404 -7.16 31.26 -6.20
N PRO A 405 -7.94 31.63 -5.18
CA PRO A 405 -8.70 30.67 -4.38
C PRO A 405 -9.76 29.93 -5.20
N MET A 406 -9.92 28.65 -4.91
CA MET A 406 -10.78 27.72 -5.63
C MET A 406 -11.78 27.05 -4.68
N VAL A 407 -12.92 26.62 -5.22
CA VAL A 407 -13.88 25.78 -4.52
C VAL A 407 -14.60 24.86 -5.52
N HIS A 408 -14.71 23.58 -5.19
CA HIS A 408 -15.42 22.60 -5.99
C HIS A 408 -16.93 22.57 -5.67
N VAL A 409 -17.75 22.16 -6.64
CA VAL A 409 -19.19 21.90 -6.42
C VAL A 409 -19.62 20.63 -7.18
N TRP A 410 -19.89 19.56 -6.42
CA TRP A 410 -20.13 18.22 -6.98
C TRP A 410 -21.57 18.00 -7.48
N ILE A 411 -21.70 17.43 -8.68
CA ILE A 411 -22.97 16.96 -9.28
C ILE A 411 -23.08 15.43 -9.34
N ALA A 412 -22.04 14.72 -8.88
CA ALA A 412 -22.07 13.31 -8.54
C ALA A 412 -22.11 13.13 -7.00
N PRO A 413 -22.41 11.93 -6.47
CA PRO A 413 -22.26 11.64 -5.05
C PRO A 413 -20.81 11.86 -4.57
N HIS A 414 -20.63 12.30 -3.32
CA HIS A 414 -19.31 12.52 -2.71
C HIS A 414 -19.36 12.32 -1.19
N GLU A 415 -18.38 11.62 -0.61
CA GLU A 415 -18.42 11.28 0.82
C GLU A 415 -18.19 12.51 1.73
N CYS A 416 -17.19 13.33 1.43
CA CYS A 416 -16.96 14.59 2.16
C CYS A 416 -17.86 15.77 1.70
N GLY A 417 -18.99 15.49 1.05
CA GLY A 417 -20.03 16.50 0.78
C GLY A 417 -19.92 17.30 -0.52
N PRO A 418 -20.90 18.18 -0.82
CA PRO A 418 -21.02 18.81 -2.14
C PRO A 418 -19.97 19.89 -2.43
N PHE A 419 -19.22 20.33 -1.42
CA PHE A 419 -18.15 21.32 -1.51
C PHE A 419 -16.78 20.74 -1.16
N ALA A 420 -16.65 19.40 -1.12
CA ALA A 420 -15.37 18.74 -0.89
C ALA A 420 -14.35 19.16 -1.95
N ALA A 421 -13.10 19.33 -1.54
CA ALA A 421 -12.00 19.43 -2.48
C ALA A 421 -11.81 18.09 -3.22
N LEU A 422 -10.96 18.08 -4.24
CA LEU A 422 -10.29 16.83 -4.60
C LEU A 422 -9.22 16.51 -3.56
N GLU A 423 -9.03 15.22 -3.32
CA GLU A 423 -8.16 14.71 -2.27
C GLU A 423 -6.89 14.10 -2.93
N GLY A 424 -5.80 13.96 -2.18
CA GLY A 424 -4.50 13.44 -2.68
C GLY A 424 -3.62 14.53 -3.29
N HIS A 425 -2.88 14.22 -4.35
CA HIS A 425 -2.02 15.19 -5.05
C HIS A 425 -2.78 16.41 -5.62
N GLY A 426 -4.09 16.26 -5.83
CA GLY A 426 -5.02 17.34 -6.19
C GLY A 426 -5.54 18.18 -5.03
N ALA A 427 -5.13 17.90 -3.78
CA ALA A 427 -5.60 18.63 -2.60
C ALA A 427 -5.01 20.04 -2.53
N GLY A 428 -5.86 21.04 -2.77
CA GLY A 428 -5.53 22.44 -2.52
C GLY A 428 -5.22 22.71 -1.04
N GLN A 429 -4.46 23.77 -0.79
CA GLN A 429 -3.99 24.23 0.51
C GLN A 429 -4.93 25.31 1.07
N THR A 430 -5.02 25.45 2.40
CA THR A 430 -5.85 26.49 3.04
C THR A 430 -5.01 27.43 3.90
N ASP A 431 -5.59 28.57 4.32
CA ASP A 431 -4.97 29.49 5.27
C ASP A 431 -4.46 28.71 6.52
N PRO A 432 -3.15 28.74 6.83
CA PRO A 432 -2.58 28.02 7.96
C PRO A 432 -3.14 28.40 9.34
N SER A 433 -3.91 29.49 9.44
CA SER A 433 -4.61 29.91 10.67
C SER A 433 -6.00 29.30 10.85
N ALA A 434 -6.56 28.62 9.84
CA ALA A 434 -7.89 28.00 9.90
C ALA A 434 -7.93 26.69 10.72
N GLY A 435 -6.82 25.95 10.80
CA GLY A 435 -6.60 24.83 11.72
C GLY A 435 -7.27 23.49 11.38
N THR A 436 -8.38 23.47 10.64
CA THR A 436 -9.04 22.25 10.17
C THR A 436 -9.74 22.51 8.83
N ARG A 437 -9.68 21.53 7.91
CA ARG A 437 -10.37 21.55 6.61
C ARG A 437 -11.85 21.19 6.81
N THR A 438 -12.77 21.94 6.21
CA THR A 438 -14.23 21.61 6.20
C THR A 438 -14.75 21.20 4.82
N ASP A 439 -13.84 21.17 3.85
CA ASP A 439 -13.92 20.54 2.52
C ASP A 439 -13.25 19.14 2.48
N GLN A 440 -12.92 18.58 3.66
CA GLN A 440 -12.52 17.19 3.89
C GLN A 440 -13.34 16.65 5.07
N CYS A 441 -13.61 15.34 5.10
CA CYS A 441 -14.37 14.70 6.17
C CYS A 441 -13.46 14.06 7.24
N VAL A 442 -13.94 14.03 8.48
CA VAL A 442 -13.17 13.53 9.61
C VAL A 442 -13.31 12.01 9.71
N HIS A 443 -12.31 11.30 9.22
CA HIS A 443 -12.04 9.93 9.63
C HIS A 443 -11.55 9.94 11.09
N GLU A 444 -12.03 9.03 11.95
CA GLU A 444 -11.57 9.00 13.35
C GLU A 444 -10.11 8.54 13.44
N HIS A 445 -9.18 9.51 13.45
CA HIS A 445 -7.79 9.27 13.81
C HIS A 445 -7.73 8.78 15.27
N GLY A 446 -7.49 7.48 15.45
CA GLY A 446 -7.23 6.86 16.74
C GLY A 446 -5.93 7.38 17.36
N ALA A 447 -5.99 8.52 18.03
CA ALA A 447 -4.85 9.24 18.61
C ALA A 447 -4.28 8.59 19.90
N ASP A 448 -4.06 7.27 19.85
CA ASP A 448 -3.29 6.45 20.81
C ASP A 448 -2.92 5.09 20.15
N ALA A 449 -2.44 5.12 18.89
CA ALA A 449 -2.02 3.93 18.15
C ALA A 449 -0.64 3.40 18.60
N PRO A 450 -0.52 2.11 18.96
CA PRO A 450 0.75 1.38 18.93
C PRO A 450 1.26 1.20 17.48
N ALA A 451 2.45 0.60 17.32
CA ALA A 451 3.09 0.34 16.02
C ALA A 451 2.27 -0.60 15.11
N GLU A 452 2.71 -0.69 13.85
CA GLU A 452 2.01 -1.32 12.71
C GLU A 452 1.38 -2.69 13.01
N VAL A 453 0.25 -2.96 12.36
CA VAL A 453 -0.35 -4.29 12.23
C VAL A 453 -0.48 -4.58 10.74
N ALA A 454 0.02 -5.74 10.29
CA ALA A 454 -0.02 -6.12 8.89
C ALA A 454 -1.45 -6.12 8.32
N VAL A 455 -1.60 -5.57 7.10
CA VAL A 455 -2.86 -5.56 6.38
C VAL A 455 -3.21 -6.98 5.94
N THR A 456 -4.40 -7.48 6.29
CA THR A 456 -4.87 -8.77 5.78
C THR A 456 -5.05 -8.70 4.27
N PRO A 457 -4.41 -9.57 3.45
CA PRO A 457 -4.54 -9.52 2.00
C PRO A 457 -5.99 -9.70 1.53
N VAL A 458 -6.40 -8.91 0.54
CA VAL A 458 -7.72 -8.99 -0.10
C VAL A 458 -7.54 -9.61 -1.50
N PRO A 459 -8.06 -10.83 -1.76
CA PRO A 459 -7.88 -11.50 -3.05
C PRO A 459 -8.43 -10.70 -4.24
N TYR A 460 -7.51 -10.24 -5.07
CA TYR A 460 -7.75 -9.38 -6.22
C TYR A 460 -8.20 -10.19 -7.44
N ASP A 461 -9.16 -9.63 -8.18
CA ASP A 461 -9.70 -10.20 -9.41
C ASP A 461 -9.97 -9.06 -10.41
N PRO A 462 -9.13 -8.87 -11.43
CA PRO A 462 -9.26 -7.79 -12.42
C PRO A 462 -10.51 -7.90 -13.31
N THR A 463 -11.37 -8.92 -13.12
CA THR A 463 -12.67 -9.02 -13.80
C THR A 463 -13.83 -8.46 -12.97
N LYS A 464 -13.57 -8.01 -11.74
CA LYS A 464 -14.50 -7.30 -10.85
C LYS A 464 -14.26 -5.78 -10.88
N PRO A 465 -15.15 -4.95 -10.32
CA PRO A 465 -14.78 -3.60 -9.89
C PRO A 465 -13.58 -3.67 -8.94
N ILE A 466 -12.68 -2.70 -9.05
CA ILE A 466 -11.60 -2.50 -8.08
C ILE A 466 -12.23 -1.85 -6.84
N ASP A 467 -11.86 -2.37 -5.67
CA ASP A 467 -12.31 -1.92 -4.34
C ASP A 467 -11.21 -2.34 -3.37
N LEU A 468 -10.45 -1.36 -2.88
CA LEU A 468 -9.36 -1.53 -1.91
C LEU A 468 -9.73 -0.92 -0.55
N SER A 469 -11.03 -0.73 -0.29
CA SER A 469 -11.54 -0.10 0.92
C SER A 469 -11.40 -0.98 2.17
N GLY A 470 -11.44 -0.33 3.34
CA GLY A 470 -11.46 -1.00 4.64
C GLY A 470 -10.08 -1.42 5.18
N VAL A 471 -8.99 -1.07 4.50
CA VAL A 471 -7.63 -1.26 5.02
C VAL A 471 -7.33 -0.24 6.13
N ALA A 472 -6.85 -0.72 7.27
CA ALA A 472 -6.57 0.11 8.43
C ALA A 472 -5.34 1.02 8.20
N GLY A 473 -5.46 2.30 8.55
CA GLY A 473 -4.39 3.30 8.42
C GLY A 473 -4.27 3.95 7.03
N VAL A 474 -4.81 3.31 5.98
CA VAL A 474 -4.90 3.87 4.63
C VAL A 474 -5.95 4.98 4.59
N THR A 475 -5.60 6.11 3.98
CA THR A 475 -6.53 7.23 3.77
C THR A 475 -7.31 7.10 2.45
N PRO A 476 -8.42 7.83 2.24
CA PRO A 476 -9.14 7.82 0.96
C PRO A 476 -8.26 8.24 -0.22
N GLU A 477 -7.31 9.16 0.01
CA GLU A 477 -6.31 9.56 -0.97
C GLU A 477 -5.45 8.37 -1.43
N GLN A 478 -4.94 7.63 -0.45
CA GLN A 478 -4.08 6.47 -0.66
C GLN A 478 -4.83 5.33 -1.34
N GLN A 479 -6.09 5.10 -0.95
CA GLN A 479 -6.99 4.18 -1.64
C GLN A 479 -7.23 4.59 -3.10
N ALA A 480 -7.62 5.84 -3.34
CA ALA A 480 -7.95 6.33 -4.68
C ALA A 480 -6.74 6.33 -5.63
N TYR A 481 -5.55 6.68 -5.14
CA TYR A 481 -4.30 6.59 -5.90
C TYR A 481 -4.00 5.14 -6.30
N ALA A 482 -4.04 4.23 -5.33
CA ALA A 482 -3.80 2.81 -5.54
C ALA A 482 -4.83 2.19 -6.52
N GLU A 483 -6.13 2.44 -6.34
CA GLU A 483 -7.17 1.97 -7.24
C GLU A 483 -7.01 2.49 -8.68
N ASN A 484 -6.65 3.77 -8.83
CA ASN A 484 -6.42 4.39 -10.14
C ASN A 484 -5.18 3.81 -10.84
N LEU A 485 -4.07 3.60 -10.13
CA LEU A 485 -2.86 2.98 -10.70
C LEU A 485 -3.15 1.55 -11.22
N VAL A 486 -3.95 0.77 -10.49
CA VAL A 486 -4.44 -0.54 -10.95
C VAL A 486 -5.36 -0.38 -12.17
N ALA A 487 -6.31 0.55 -12.13
CA ALA A 487 -7.28 0.76 -13.20
C ALA A 487 -6.63 1.13 -14.54
N VAL A 488 -5.66 2.06 -14.54
CA VAL A 488 -4.95 2.49 -15.75
C VAL A 488 -3.99 1.40 -16.24
N THR A 489 -3.27 0.72 -15.33
CA THR A 489 -2.43 -0.45 -15.70
C THR A 489 -3.24 -1.54 -16.40
N LEU A 490 -4.47 -1.82 -15.97
CA LEU A 490 -5.36 -2.80 -16.61
C LEU A 490 -5.81 -2.41 -18.02
N VAL A 491 -5.85 -1.11 -18.35
CA VAL A 491 -6.29 -0.59 -19.64
C VAL A 491 -5.13 -0.55 -20.63
N ASP A 492 -3.99 0.03 -20.23
CA ASP A 492 -2.94 0.45 -21.16
C ASP A 492 -1.79 -0.55 -21.28
N LEU A 493 -1.41 -1.25 -20.21
CA LEU A 493 -0.33 -2.26 -20.25
C LEU A 493 -0.56 -3.40 -21.28
N PRO A 494 -1.79 -3.86 -21.57
CA PRO A 494 -2.05 -4.84 -22.63
C PRO A 494 -1.49 -4.50 -24.02
N GLN A 495 -1.12 -3.25 -24.31
CA GLN A 495 -0.38 -2.90 -25.54
C GLN A 495 0.95 -3.66 -25.68
N TRP A 496 1.56 -4.04 -24.56
CA TRP A 496 2.82 -4.79 -24.48
C TRP A 496 2.67 -6.33 -24.52
N SER A 497 1.47 -6.84 -24.81
CA SER A 497 1.17 -8.29 -24.79
C SER A 497 2.01 -9.16 -25.73
N ASP A 498 2.62 -8.58 -26.78
CA ASP A 498 3.60 -9.26 -27.64
C ASP A 498 5.01 -8.86 -27.21
N PRO A 499 5.84 -9.79 -26.66
CA PRO A 499 7.22 -9.48 -26.28
C PRO A 499 8.06 -8.93 -27.44
N ALA A 500 7.74 -9.24 -28.70
CA ALA A 500 8.45 -8.69 -29.85
C ALA A 500 8.15 -7.19 -30.09
N VAL A 501 7.09 -6.64 -29.49
CA VAL A 501 6.81 -5.19 -29.45
C VAL A 501 7.63 -4.54 -28.34
N ALA A 502 7.67 -5.14 -27.15
CA ALA A 502 8.51 -4.68 -26.05
C ALA A 502 10.01 -4.69 -26.42
N GLU A 503 10.52 -5.81 -26.93
CA GLU A 503 11.91 -5.95 -27.44
C GLU A 503 12.24 -4.93 -28.56
N ALA A 504 11.24 -4.45 -29.30
CA ALA A 504 11.40 -3.44 -30.35
C ALA A 504 11.33 -1.99 -29.83
N ALA A 505 10.75 -1.76 -28.65
CA ALA A 505 10.70 -0.45 -27.99
C ALA A 505 11.92 -0.16 -27.11
N GLY A 506 12.62 -1.21 -26.64
CA GLY A 506 13.86 -1.09 -25.86
C GLY A 506 13.97 -2.08 -24.70
N PHE A 507 12.85 -2.69 -24.30
CA PHE A 507 12.81 -3.61 -23.17
C PHE A 507 13.70 -4.84 -23.35
N HIS A 508 14.40 -5.24 -22.30
CA HIS A 508 15.38 -6.33 -22.32
C HIS A 508 15.15 -7.33 -21.18
N SER A 509 14.96 -8.60 -21.53
CA SER A 509 14.83 -9.70 -20.56
C SER A 509 16.08 -9.85 -19.70
N ILE A 510 15.88 -9.86 -18.38
CA ILE A 510 16.94 -10.14 -17.41
C ILE A 510 17.25 -11.63 -17.26
N GLY A 511 16.55 -12.51 -17.99
CA GLY A 511 16.84 -13.94 -18.09
C GLY A 511 16.38 -14.80 -16.91
N ASP A 512 15.50 -14.26 -16.08
CA ASP A 512 15.05 -14.80 -14.79
C ASP A 512 13.88 -15.81 -14.87
N ALA A 513 13.28 -16.00 -16.05
CA ALA A 513 12.15 -16.89 -16.41
C ALA A 513 12.05 -18.27 -15.70
N ALA A 514 13.15 -18.77 -15.14
CA ALA A 514 13.20 -19.97 -14.31
C ALA A 514 12.53 -19.82 -12.92
N THR A 515 12.19 -18.61 -12.48
CA THR A 515 11.38 -18.34 -11.27
C THR A 515 9.90 -18.68 -11.46
N GLY A 516 9.41 -18.67 -12.71
CA GLY A 516 7.98 -18.65 -13.04
C GLY A 516 7.54 -17.34 -13.70
N HIS A 517 8.35 -16.28 -13.58
CA HIS A 517 8.13 -14.98 -14.19
C HIS A 517 9.41 -14.52 -14.91
N GLU A 518 9.27 -13.77 -16.01
CA GLU A 518 10.39 -13.19 -16.75
C GLU A 518 10.22 -11.67 -16.85
N HIS A 519 11.10 -10.93 -16.20
CA HIS A 519 11.10 -9.46 -16.24
C HIS A 519 11.83 -8.93 -17.47
N PHE A 520 11.19 -7.98 -18.14
CA PHE A 520 11.71 -7.24 -19.28
C PHE A 520 11.83 -5.78 -18.87
N ILE A 521 13.06 -5.30 -18.67
CA ILE A 521 13.34 -3.97 -18.11
C ILE A 521 13.72 -2.99 -19.22
N GLN A 522 13.22 -1.75 -19.14
CA GLN A 522 13.66 -0.61 -19.96
C GLN A 522 14.70 0.21 -19.20
N TRP A 523 15.97 -0.13 -19.40
CA TRP A 523 17.11 0.46 -18.66
C TRP A 523 17.33 1.96 -18.92
N ASP A 524 16.78 2.51 -20.01
CA ASP A 524 16.83 3.95 -20.28
C ASP A 524 15.76 4.75 -19.51
N TRP A 525 14.76 4.10 -18.88
CA TRP A 525 13.60 4.78 -18.24
C TRP A 525 13.69 4.85 -16.70
N ILE A 526 14.29 3.85 -16.03
CA ILE A 526 14.40 3.76 -14.55
C ILE A 526 14.88 5.07 -13.87
N ASN A 527 15.71 5.86 -14.58
CA ASN A 527 16.35 7.07 -14.08
C ASN A 527 15.98 8.33 -14.92
N ASP A 528 14.78 8.34 -15.51
CA ASP A 528 14.18 9.60 -15.97
C ASP A 528 13.28 10.23 -14.87
N ASP A 529 12.53 11.28 -15.21
CA ASP A 529 11.73 12.07 -14.26
C ASP A 529 10.25 11.58 -14.21
N VAL A 530 9.97 10.35 -14.68
CA VAL A 530 8.67 9.67 -14.67
C VAL A 530 8.78 8.39 -13.82
N TRP A 531 7.72 8.05 -13.09
CA TRP A 531 7.56 6.76 -12.42
C TRP A 531 6.07 6.49 -12.15
N LEU A 532 5.70 5.21 -11.98
CA LEU A 532 4.31 4.77 -11.76
C LEU A 532 3.34 5.20 -12.89
N ASP A 533 3.87 5.35 -14.11
CA ASP A 533 3.14 5.71 -15.33
C ASP A 533 2.88 4.46 -16.22
N PRO A 534 1.63 4.01 -16.39
CA PRO A 534 1.31 2.85 -17.23
C PRO A 534 1.57 3.00 -18.74
N ASP A 535 1.79 4.22 -19.25
CA ASP A 535 2.29 4.46 -20.61
C ASP A 535 3.83 4.43 -20.69
N HIS A 536 4.54 4.48 -19.54
CA HIS A 536 6.01 4.41 -19.44
C HIS A 536 6.59 3.38 -18.44
N PRO A 537 6.01 2.16 -18.29
CA PRO A 537 6.41 1.20 -17.27
C PRO A 537 7.88 0.80 -17.43
N GLU A 538 8.67 0.90 -16.37
CA GLU A 538 10.12 0.65 -16.42
C GLU A 538 10.42 -0.86 -16.53
N SER A 539 9.47 -1.73 -16.16
CA SER A 539 9.56 -3.18 -16.35
C SER A 539 8.20 -3.85 -16.62
N LEU A 540 8.24 -4.88 -17.48
CA LEU A 540 7.12 -5.71 -17.90
C LEU A 540 7.33 -7.16 -17.47
N VAL A 541 6.31 -7.79 -16.85
CA VAL A 541 6.44 -9.14 -16.28
C VAL A 541 5.62 -10.15 -17.09
N TYR A 542 6.29 -11.21 -17.56
CA TYR A 542 5.67 -12.26 -18.37
C TYR A 542 5.72 -13.64 -17.70
N GLU A 543 4.60 -14.36 -17.65
CA GLU A 543 4.54 -15.79 -17.28
C GLU A 543 4.93 -16.68 -18.48
N PRO A 544 5.99 -17.52 -18.39
CA PRO A 544 6.40 -18.43 -19.46
C PRO A 544 5.43 -19.62 -19.63
N GLN A 545 4.78 -19.71 -20.78
CA GLN A 545 3.71 -20.67 -21.03
C GLN A 545 4.21 -22.09 -21.41
N PRO A 546 3.44 -23.16 -21.12
CA PRO A 546 3.83 -24.54 -21.43
C PRO A 546 4.04 -24.88 -22.92
N ASP A 547 3.60 -24.02 -23.84
CA ASP A 547 3.82 -24.15 -25.29
C ASP A 547 5.05 -23.39 -25.80
N GLY A 548 5.71 -22.61 -24.93
CA GLY A 548 6.86 -21.76 -25.24
C GLY A 548 6.50 -20.33 -25.65
N SER A 549 5.23 -19.91 -25.51
CA SER A 549 4.85 -18.50 -25.53
C SER A 549 5.10 -17.82 -24.16
N ARG A 550 4.80 -16.53 -24.08
CA ARG A 550 4.86 -15.70 -22.87
C ARG A 550 3.54 -14.96 -22.74
N GLN A 551 2.96 -14.91 -21.55
CA GLN A 551 1.75 -14.13 -21.26
C GLN A 551 2.16 -12.92 -20.41
N LEU A 552 1.79 -11.71 -20.80
CA LEU A 552 1.95 -10.53 -19.93
C LEU A 552 1.01 -10.66 -18.73
N VAL A 553 1.53 -10.53 -17.51
CA VAL A 553 0.76 -10.75 -16.27
C VAL A 553 0.86 -9.62 -15.25
N SER A 554 1.90 -8.78 -15.30
CA SER A 554 2.07 -7.65 -14.37
C SER A 554 2.93 -6.54 -14.98
N ALA A 555 2.72 -5.30 -14.54
CA ALA A 555 3.75 -4.26 -14.59
C ALA A 555 4.68 -4.42 -13.39
N MET A 556 5.89 -3.91 -13.48
CA MET A 556 6.73 -3.65 -12.32
C MET A 556 7.32 -2.26 -12.45
N TYR A 557 6.80 -1.32 -11.67
CA TYR A 557 7.29 0.05 -11.68
C TYR A 557 8.57 0.15 -10.86
N MET A 558 9.54 0.94 -11.32
CA MET A 558 10.85 1.11 -10.69
C MET A 558 11.15 2.59 -10.46
N LEU A 559 11.36 2.97 -9.21
CA LEU A 559 11.73 4.34 -8.85
C LEU A 559 13.23 4.58 -9.14
N PRO A 560 13.68 5.85 -9.29
CA PRO A 560 15.08 6.16 -9.59
C PRO A 560 16.09 5.55 -8.61
N ASP A 561 17.24 5.10 -9.12
CA ASP A 561 18.32 4.44 -8.37
C ASP A 561 19.05 5.34 -7.36
N THR A 562 18.64 6.61 -7.29
CA THR A 562 19.02 7.60 -6.28
C THR A 562 18.07 7.67 -5.07
N MET A 563 16.88 7.06 -5.15
CA MET A 563 15.89 7.03 -4.07
C MET A 563 16.14 5.82 -3.17
N ALA A 564 16.18 6.03 -1.85
CA ALA A 564 16.27 4.93 -0.90
C ALA A 564 14.88 4.32 -0.64
N LEU A 565 14.82 3.06 -0.20
CA LEU A 565 13.56 2.42 0.19
C LEU A 565 12.89 3.12 1.39
N GLU A 566 13.66 3.86 2.19
CA GLU A 566 13.17 4.70 3.29
C GLU A 566 12.67 6.10 2.87
N ASP A 567 12.82 6.46 1.58
CA ASP A 567 12.42 7.76 0.99
C ASP A 567 11.34 7.60 -0.11
N VAL A 568 10.63 6.45 -0.17
CA VAL A 568 9.61 6.18 -1.21
C VAL A 568 8.32 7.01 -1.01
N PRO A 569 7.53 7.26 -2.07
CA PRO A 569 6.24 7.94 -1.94
C PRO A 569 5.22 7.11 -1.15
N ASP A 570 4.65 7.69 -0.10
CA ASP A 570 3.54 7.13 0.69
C ASP A 570 2.18 7.27 -0.03
N ASP A 571 2.20 7.37 -1.37
CA ASP A 571 1.07 7.76 -2.21
C ASP A 571 -0.07 6.75 -2.20
N GLY A 572 0.22 5.47 -1.94
CA GLY A 572 -0.78 4.40 -1.76
C GLY A 572 -0.88 3.86 -0.33
N GLY A 573 -0.12 4.41 0.63
CA GLY A 573 -0.08 3.93 2.01
C GLY A 573 0.20 2.43 2.13
N ALA A 574 -0.41 1.81 3.14
CA ALA A 574 -0.32 0.36 3.36
C ALA A 574 -1.03 -0.52 2.31
N LEU A 575 -1.47 0.03 1.17
CA LEU A 575 -1.81 -0.75 -0.04
C LEU A 575 -0.59 -1.01 -0.93
N MET A 576 0.44 -0.16 -0.85
CA MET A 576 1.55 -0.11 -1.81
C MET A 576 2.91 -0.26 -1.13
N GLN A 577 3.27 -1.50 -0.77
CA GLN A 577 4.60 -1.79 -0.26
C GLN A 577 5.63 -1.91 -1.39
N PHE A 578 6.59 -0.99 -1.41
CA PHE A 578 7.78 -1.08 -2.25
C PHE A 578 8.78 -2.11 -1.69
N HIS A 579 9.56 -2.72 -2.57
CA HIS A 579 10.68 -3.59 -2.22
C HIS A 579 11.91 -3.27 -3.06
N ILE A 580 13.08 -3.75 -2.64
CA ILE A 580 14.33 -3.72 -3.42
C ILE A 580 14.87 -5.13 -3.67
N HIS A 581 15.89 -5.23 -4.53
CA HIS A 581 16.69 -6.44 -4.72
C HIS A 581 18.19 -6.15 -4.50
N ASP A 582 18.63 -6.26 -3.26
CA ASP A 582 20.04 -6.17 -2.82
C ASP A 582 20.82 -7.48 -3.06
N ASP A 583 20.10 -8.57 -3.29
CA ASP A 583 20.64 -9.93 -3.35
C ASP A 583 21.00 -10.42 -4.77
N LEU A 584 20.56 -9.72 -5.82
CA LEU A 584 20.74 -10.14 -7.21
C LEU A 584 22.14 -9.83 -7.78
N CYS A 585 22.69 -10.77 -8.56
CA CYS A 585 23.98 -10.62 -9.23
C CYS A 585 23.87 -10.79 -10.74
N PHE A 586 24.23 -9.73 -11.46
CA PHE A 586 24.05 -9.57 -12.90
C PHE A 586 25.30 -9.89 -13.71
N THR A 587 25.11 -10.24 -14.99
CA THR A 587 26.18 -10.24 -15.99
C THR A 587 26.71 -8.82 -16.21
N PRO A 588 28.03 -8.64 -16.44
CA PRO A 588 28.62 -7.33 -16.70
C PRO A 588 28.41 -6.87 -18.16
N ASP A 589 27.17 -7.00 -18.66
CA ASP A 589 26.76 -6.44 -19.96
C ASP A 589 26.24 -5.00 -19.74
N PRO A 590 26.76 -3.99 -20.46
CA PRO A 590 26.40 -2.59 -20.25
C PRO A 590 25.16 -2.13 -21.03
N VAL A 591 24.40 -3.05 -21.63
CA VAL A 591 23.16 -2.76 -22.37
C VAL A 591 22.01 -3.65 -21.89
N ALA A 592 22.27 -4.95 -21.70
CA ALA A 592 21.27 -5.92 -21.23
C ALA A 592 21.86 -6.81 -20.12
N PRO A 593 22.07 -6.29 -18.91
CA PRO A 593 22.52 -7.08 -17.77
C PRO A 593 21.45 -8.12 -17.40
N GLN A 594 21.87 -9.37 -17.20
CA GLN A 594 20.99 -10.51 -16.91
C GLN A 594 21.33 -11.11 -15.54
N VAL A 595 20.31 -11.49 -14.78
CA VAL A 595 20.47 -12.18 -13.49
C VAL A 595 21.15 -13.53 -13.73
N ALA A 596 22.28 -13.75 -13.05
CA ALA A 596 23.13 -14.92 -13.25
C ALA A 596 23.61 -15.57 -11.95
N GLY A 597 23.12 -15.08 -10.81
CA GLY A 597 23.34 -15.62 -9.47
C GLY A 597 22.83 -14.67 -8.39
N LEU A 598 23.05 -15.04 -7.13
CA LEU A 598 22.77 -14.21 -5.96
C LEU A 598 24.08 -13.82 -5.26
N THR A 599 24.02 -12.87 -4.31
CA THR A 599 25.16 -12.46 -3.49
C THR A 599 25.66 -13.59 -2.59
N ASN A 600 26.94 -13.52 -2.22
CA ASN A 600 27.50 -14.37 -1.16
C ASN A 600 27.12 -13.83 0.22
N VAL A 601 27.22 -14.68 1.25
CA VAL A 601 26.99 -14.35 2.68
C VAL A 601 27.87 -13.17 3.13
N GLY A 602 27.32 -11.95 2.98
CA GLY A 602 28.05 -10.68 3.05
C GLY A 602 27.98 -9.82 1.78
N GLY A 603 26.82 -9.73 1.12
CA GLY A 603 26.47 -8.69 0.13
C GLY A 603 27.44 -8.51 -1.04
N THR A 604 28.00 -9.61 -1.58
CA THR A 604 29.01 -9.51 -2.66
C THR A 604 28.86 -10.56 -3.76
N CYS A 605 28.81 -10.10 -5.01
CA CYS A 605 28.71 -10.96 -6.19
C CYS A 605 30.01 -11.72 -6.51
N THR A 606 29.85 -12.94 -7.02
CA THR A 606 30.97 -13.77 -7.46
C THR A 606 31.44 -13.35 -8.85
N ALA A 607 32.63 -12.74 -8.94
CA ALA A 607 33.23 -12.35 -10.22
C ALA A 607 33.22 -13.51 -11.24
N PRO A 608 32.76 -13.30 -12.49
CA PRO A 608 32.65 -12.01 -13.18
C PRO A 608 31.34 -11.23 -12.95
N LEU A 609 30.41 -11.72 -12.13
CA LEU A 609 29.14 -11.02 -11.88
C LEU A 609 29.33 -9.74 -11.06
N VAL A 610 28.39 -8.81 -11.23
CA VAL A 610 28.33 -7.50 -10.58
C VAL A 610 26.99 -7.32 -9.86
N ALA A 611 26.96 -6.52 -8.79
CA ALA A 611 25.73 -5.91 -8.33
C ALA A 611 25.50 -4.63 -9.16
N LEU A 612 24.24 -4.26 -9.35
CA LEU A 612 23.84 -2.95 -9.89
C LEU A 612 23.47 -2.02 -8.72
N THR A 613 23.08 -0.78 -8.99
CA THR A 613 22.32 0.00 -8.00
C THR A 613 20.93 -0.64 -7.82
N HIS A 614 20.30 -0.47 -6.67
CA HIS A 614 18.97 -1.01 -6.40
C HIS A 614 17.95 0.13 -6.49
N SER A 615 16.89 -0.06 -7.26
CA SER A 615 15.70 0.79 -7.28
C SER A 615 14.64 0.21 -6.34
N PRO A 616 13.92 1.03 -5.57
CA PRO A 616 12.61 0.64 -5.03
C PRO A 616 11.66 0.29 -6.17
N MET A 617 10.89 -0.79 -6.05
CA MET A 617 9.98 -1.26 -7.09
C MET A 617 8.68 -1.82 -6.51
N ILE A 618 7.63 -1.84 -7.33
CA ILE A 618 6.32 -2.39 -6.98
C ILE A 618 5.63 -3.00 -8.20
N HIS A 619 4.97 -4.14 -8.02
CA HIS A 619 4.24 -4.85 -9.08
C HIS A 619 2.79 -4.37 -9.18
N VAL A 620 2.19 -4.43 -10.38
CA VAL A 620 0.76 -4.14 -10.58
C VAL A 620 0.13 -5.15 -11.54
N TRP A 621 -0.68 -6.06 -11.01
CA TRP A 621 -1.08 -7.29 -11.70
C TRP A 621 -2.25 -7.13 -12.68
N LEU A 622 -2.11 -7.74 -13.86
CA LEU A 622 -3.17 -7.93 -14.86
C LEU A 622 -3.98 -9.23 -14.65
N THR A 623 -3.50 -10.12 -13.78
CA THR A 623 -4.15 -11.40 -13.45
C THR A 623 -4.69 -11.38 -12.01
N PRO A 624 -5.66 -12.25 -11.66
CA PRO A 624 -6.05 -12.44 -10.28
C PRO A 624 -4.84 -12.79 -9.41
N ASN A 625 -4.78 -12.22 -8.22
CA ASN A 625 -3.71 -12.47 -7.26
C ASN A 625 -4.33 -12.52 -5.85
N GLU A 626 -4.11 -13.62 -5.12
CA GLU A 626 -4.71 -13.84 -3.79
C GLU A 626 -4.12 -12.86 -2.75
N CYS A 627 -2.92 -12.33 -3.01
CA CYS A 627 -2.25 -11.29 -2.24
C CYS A 627 -2.68 -9.84 -2.51
N GLY A 628 -3.63 -9.59 -3.42
CA GLY A 628 -4.00 -8.22 -3.84
C GLY A 628 -3.23 -7.72 -5.08
N PRO A 629 -3.54 -6.51 -5.60
CA PRO A 629 -3.04 -6.08 -6.91
C PRO A 629 -1.60 -5.56 -6.90
N PHE A 630 -1.02 -5.26 -5.73
CA PHE A 630 0.32 -4.69 -5.56
C PHE A 630 1.38 -5.68 -5.07
N ALA A 631 1.00 -6.94 -4.88
CA ALA A 631 1.86 -7.95 -4.27
C ALA A 631 3.16 -8.18 -5.07
N ALA A 632 4.29 -8.27 -4.36
CA ALA A 632 5.56 -8.74 -4.93
C ALA A 632 5.45 -10.19 -5.44
N LEU A 633 6.49 -10.70 -6.10
CA LEU A 633 6.57 -12.14 -6.40
C LEU A 633 6.86 -12.94 -5.11
N GLU A 634 6.53 -14.23 -5.09
CA GLU A 634 6.81 -15.08 -3.92
C GLU A 634 8.30 -15.40 -3.70
N GLY A 635 8.68 -15.58 -2.43
CA GLY A 635 9.97 -16.16 -2.03
C GLY A 635 11.19 -15.37 -2.50
N VAL A 636 12.04 -15.96 -3.35
CA VAL A 636 13.26 -15.30 -3.87
C VAL A 636 12.91 -14.12 -4.79
N GLY A 637 11.66 -14.00 -5.26
CA GLY A 637 11.17 -12.85 -6.01
C GLY A 637 10.54 -11.74 -5.17
N ALA A 638 10.42 -11.91 -3.85
CA ALA A 638 9.74 -10.93 -2.97
C ALA A 638 10.59 -9.68 -2.69
N GLY A 639 11.88 -9.72 -3.03
CA GLY A 639 12.84 -8.67 -2.72
C GLY A 639 13.08 -8.52 -1.21
N GLN A 640 13.28 -7.29 -0.78
CA GLN A 640 13.48 -6.88 0.61
C GLN A 640 12.69 -5.60 0.87
N VAL A 641 11.93 -5.58 1.97
CA VAL A 641 11.11 -4.45 2.44
C VAL A 641 11.87 -3.58 3.47
N GLN A 642 11.25 -2.55 4.05
CA GLN A 642 11.94 -1.64 4.98
C GLN A 642 12.33 -2.33 6.31
N GLU A 643 13.41 -1.89 6.99
CA GLU A 643 13.87 -2.49 8.27
C GLU A 643 12.84 -2.25 9.41
N GLY A 644 11.87 -3.15 9.52
CA GLY A 644 10.80 -3.13 10.51
C GLY A 644 9.48 -3.70 9.99
N GLU A 645 9.28 -3.69 8.67
CA GLU A 645 8.08 -4.20 8.02
C GLU A 645 8.05 -5.73 7.89
N GLU A 646 6.85 -6.27 7.82
CA GLU A 646 6.57 -7.61 7.27
C GLU A 646 6.10 -7.47 5.81
N HIS A 647 6.31 -8.48 4.96
CA HIS A 647 5.77 -8.46 3.60
C HIS A 647 4.23 -8.48 3.66
N LEU A 648 3.55 -7.50 3.05
CA LEU A 648 2.08 -7.35 3.10
C LEU A 648 1.34 -8.61 2.67
N CYS A 649 1.93 -9.39 1.77
CA CYS A 649 1.55 -10.77 1.55
C CYS A 649 2.75 -11.57 1.07
N ASP A 650 2.89 -12.78 1.61
CA ASP A 650 3.68 -13.85 1.04
C ASP A 650 2.87 -15.13 1.23
N GLU A 651 2.29 -15.70 0.15
CA GLU A 651 1.51 -16.95 0.18
C GLU A 651 2.33 -18.16 0.71
N ALA A 652 3.64 -17.99 0.80
CA ALA A 652 4.49 -18.87 1.58
C ALA A 652 4.06 -18.93 3.06
N HIS A 653 3.71 -17.80 3.68
CA HIS A 653 3.03 -17.66 4.99
C HIS A 653 1.52 -17.95 4.89
N GLY A 654 1.13 -18.93 4.06
CA GLY A 654 -0.24 -19.08 3.56
C GLY A 654 -1.31 -19.43 4.59
N SER A 655 -2.52 -18.91 4.35
CA SER A 655 -3.76 -19.24 5.05
C SER A 655 -4.85 -19.76 4.08
N HIS A 656 -5.83 -20.52 4.59
CA HIS A 656 -6.84 -21.26 3.80
C HIS A 656 -8.10 -21.61 4.62
#